data_AF-A0A1W9LMB9-F1
#
_entry.id   AF-A0A1W9LMB9-F1
#
_cell.length_a   1.000
_cell.length_b   1.000
_cell.length_c   1.000
_cell.angle_alpha   90.00
_cell.angle_beta   90.00
_cell.angle_gamma   90.00
#
_symmetry.space_group_name_H-M   'P 1'
#
loop_
_entity.id
_entity.type
_entity.pdbx_description
1 polymer ?
#
loop_
_entity_poly.entity_id
_entity_poly.type
_entity_poly.pdbx_seq_one_letter_code
_entity_poly.pdbx_strand_id
1 'polypeptide(L)'
;MDFRNKNKLFCLAWLAVFLASSVFAGAAFAGNPGYSDDKGTLAPYTAPEIVSGAGKKLLAIYMVGGDLEWEPGREGYNASADLDEIIKGYESLPNKDALDVVVAFGGCAQNGWKGMKIANISQLIADSQDKRTVEDPRGTVSIYGNSEAYLYKADGAHMGDESSLMLFLDYLKDGYRNHEKKFLVFWDHGGSYLGCCNDTNFNSDGLSLTEIDNGLKKNQAETGMFDLIGFDQCLMASMEVAKIIKNYAKYMLGSEELEPGHGWNWTSVVKGYAEKETAADAAKEIIDNFVQDVHFYKSDGKTLSVVDLSRFDDLLSKIDPVASLLAQNMSGYSDAVIVGTSKSQAFGKSEKSDSKVSVDLIHFAENVREKTSDADMKGKLDELIAAAKVYVIHAKNDGARPNANGISIAPPENNGGDAKTYTASENWLSFQNAYIALKNGDTTRPQVQDVNANANSGDFQWPAGAKRNADDSTPPFLKGERAGFISMPGGARRSFSGNVKGMSATFSDDNLESVTAIFGIEYEKTFMAVAEVEAYPTTVSGQYFTPAWNKEWYCVIYDPSKDTEWMPLTFEDRYEEDGKEYTLYLAEIDYYENGSEEAETAILELVVDENNVVVDHSVRTYEVLYGSDDDEEGDIRFDRIEKKIEAGDKIQFWTYTFASDDPEKYEWIETSEIITFTQEPEFEKEVLEFEDESGKILKYRYAMWAEDINNNGRMTDLADVEGASAGSKDTGYLVTSDLWIKAVIHTEEKGAVGAVWQKGGEAATSRGDQVIWGYFYADPKDVSWGSRQNPDLFMKIWFDVSGRTDVNFFHVSVPHIEVSSDYK
;
A
#
# COMPACT_ATOMS: atom_id res chain seq x y z
N MET A 1 14.10 -28.31 7.46
CA MET A 1 12.78 -27.83 7.94
C MET A 1 12.04 -28.97 8.59
N ASP A 2 11.81 -28.86 9.89
CA ASP A 2 11.33 -29.93 10.78
C ASP A 2 9.81 -30.08 10.68
N PHE A 3 9.32 -30.69 9.59
CA PHE A 3 7.89 -30.91 9.38
C PHE A 3 7.44 -32.25 9.99
N ARG A 4 7.13 -32.29 11.30
CA ARG A 4 5.94 -32.99 11.87
C ARG A 4 5.96 -33.11 13.40
N ASN A 5 4.79 -32.78 13.96
CA ASN A 5 4.19 -33.16 15.25
C ASN A 5 4.49 -32.28 16.48
N LYS A 6 3.46 -31.50 16.86
CA LYS A 6 2.55 -31.84 17.97
C LYS A 6 1.37 -30.86 18.00
N ASN A 7 0.17 -31.34 17.66
CA ASN A 7 -1.10 -31.12 18.38
C ASN A 7 -2.30 -31.52 17.49
N LYS A 8 -2.42 -32.82 17.22
CA LYS A 8 -3.72 -33.42 16.85
C LYS A 8 -4.53 -33.63 18.12
N LEU A 9 -5.36 -32.67 18.50
CA LEU A 9 -6.54 -32.91 19.32
C LEU A 9 -7.36 -31.62 19.39
N PHE A 10 -8.22 -31.37 18.41
CA PHE A 10 -9.59 -30.87 18.54
C PHE A 10 -10.20 -30.73 17.13
N CYS A 11 -11.53 -30.85 17.04
CA CYS A 11 -12.36 -30.67 15.83
C CYS A 11 -12.39 -31.83 14.81
N LEU A 12 -12.92 -32.96 15.27
CA LEU A 12 -13.72 -33.87 14.45
C LEU A 12 -15.18 -33.66 14.88
N ALA A 13 -15.99 -32.96 14.07
CA ALA A 13 -17.39 -33.26 13.77
C ALA A 13 -18.11 -32.05 13.11
N TRP A 14 -18.34 -32.10 11.79
CA TRP A 14 -19.66 -32.30 11.15
C TRP A 14 -19.60 -31.89 9.68
N LEU A 15 -20.27 -32.69 8.85
CA LEU A 15 -20.36 -32.56 7.40
C LEU A 15 -21.84 -32.34 7.02
N ALA A 16 -22.05 -31.47 6.03
CA ALA A 16 -23.23 -31.30 5.15
C ALA A 16 -24.38 -30.38 5.61
N VAL A 17 -24.57 -29.25 4.89
CA VAL A 17 -25.74 -28.92 4.03
C VAL A 17 -25.33 -27.86 2.99
N PHE A 18 -25.69 -28.06 1.71
CA PHE A 18 -25.61 -27.10 0.60
C PHE A 18 -26.77 -26.07 0.65
N LEU A 19 -26.49 -24.78 0.43
CA LEU A 19 -27.19 -23.83 -0.49
C LEU A 19 -27.04 -22.36 -0.04
N ALA A 20 -26.42 -21.56 -0.91
CA ALA A 20 -26.71 -20.15 -1.23
C ALA A 20 -26.91 -19.14 -0.08
N SER A 21 -25.90 -18.32 0.16
CA SER A 21 -26.04 -16.89 0.47
C SER A 21 -24.76 -16.15 0.10
N SER A 22 -24.95 -15.08 -0.66
CA SER A 22 -23.98 -14.12 -1.17
C SER A 22 -23.36 -13.27 -0.04
N VAL A 23 -22.04 -13.23 -0.03
CA VAL A 23 -21.11 -12.09 0.16
C VAL A 23 -21.55 -11.00 1.15
N PHE A 24 -20.87 -10.96 2.29
CA PHE A 24 -20.67 -9.74 3.07
C PHE A 24 -19.16 -9.50 3.15
N ALA A 25 -18.60 -8.87 2.10
CA ALA A 25 -17.21 -8.44 2.07
C ALA A 25 -16.92 -7.54 3.27
N GLY A 26 -16.07 -8.01 4.17
CA GLY A 26 -15.48 -7.19 5.22
C GLY A 26 -14.68 -6.04 4.61
N ALA A 27 -14.86 -4.83 5.13
CA ALA A 27 -14.13 -3.64 4.70
C ALA A 27 -13.02 -3.31 5.69
N ALA A 28 -11.88 -2.80 5.22
CA ALA A 28 -10.86 -2.32 6.13
C ALA A 28 -11.20 -0.93 6.72
N PHE A 29 -10.61 -0.59 7.87
CA PHE A 29 -10.78 0.64 8.64
C PHE A 29 -9.45 0.93 9.40
N ALA A 30 -9.24 2.16 9.88
CA ALA A 30 -8.09 2.47 10.75
C ALA A 30 -8.53 2.54 12.22
N GLY A 31 -7.77 1.97 13.16
CA GLY A 31 -8.14 1.97 14.59
C GLY A 31 -9.32 1.05 14.93
N ASN A 32 -9.66 0.86 16.22
CA ASN A 32 -10.70 -0.10 16.63
C ASN A 32 -12.05 0.60 16.54
N PRO A 33 -12.88 0.44 15.49
CA PRO A 33 -14.24 0.91 15.58
C PRO A 33 -14.97 -0.05 16.51
N GLY A 34 -15.64 0.48 17.51
CA GLY A 34 -16.65 -0.29 18.21
C GLY A 34 -17.98 0.41 18.19
N TYR A 35 -18.85 -0.04 19.07
CA TYR A 35 -20.21 0.47 19.18
C TYR A 35 -20.58 0.61 20.65
N SER A 36 -21.26 1.70 20.99
CA SER A 36 -21.78 1.95 22.32
C SER A 36 -23.15 2.63 22.26
N ASP A 37 -24.16 1.97 22.83
CA ASP A 37 -25.47 2.61 23.07
C ASP A 37 -25.41 3.72 24.15
N ASP A 38 -24.31 3.81 24.91
CA ASP A 38 -24.11 4.85 25.91
C ASP A 38 -23.58 6.13 25.26
N LYS A 39 -24.42 7.17 25.24
CA LYS A 39 -24.10 8.51 24.74
C LYS A 39 -23.15 9.30 25.66
N GLY A 40 -22.75 8.71 26.78
CA GLY A 40 -22.04 9.39 27.84
C GLY A 40 -22.89 10.47 28.53
N THR A 41 -22.21 11.30 29.32
CA THR A 41 -22.82 12.38 30.09
C THR A 41 -22.05 13.68 29.88
N LEU A 42 -22.69 14.63 29.20
CA LEU A 42 -22.21 15.99 29.05
C LEU A 42 -22.47 16.81 30.31
N ALA A 43 -21.49 17.64 30.69
CA ALA A 43 -21.69 18.67 31.70
C ALA A 43 -22.61 19.79 31.18
N PRO A 44 -23.30 20.55 32.06
CA PRO A 44 -24.15 21.66 31.65
C PRO A 44 -23.42 22.66 30.75
N TYR A 45 -23.99 22.89 29.57
CA TYR A 45 -23.45 23.85 28.62
C TYR A 45 -23.70 25.30 29.08
N THR A 46 -22.65 26.10 29.12
CA THR A 46 -22.73 27.55 29.32
C THR A 46 -22.14 28.22 28.09
N ALA A 47 -22.95 29.02 27.38
CA ALA A 47 -22.49 29.72 26.19
C ALA A 47 -21.28 30.62 26.50
N PRO A 48 -20.19 30.54 25.71
CA PRO A 48 -19.04 31.42 25.89
C PRO A 48 -19.36 32.87 25.55
N GLU A 49 -18.55 33.80 26.06
CA GLU A 49 -18.56 35.16 25.54
C GLU A 49 -18.10 35.18 24.08
N ILE A 50 -18.71 36.04 23.27
CA ILE A 50 -18.32 36.19 21.86
C ILE A 50 -16.89 36.73 21.79
N VAL A 51 -16.02 35.99 21.13
CA VAL A 51 -14.65 36.38 20.80
C VAL A 51 -14.67 37.27 19.55
N SER A 52 -13.93 38.38 19.59
CA SER A 52 -13.84 39.31 18.47
C SER A 52 -13.00 38.74 17.33
N GLY A 53 -13.65 38.14 16.33
CA GLY A 53 -13.00 37.53 15.17
C GLY A 53 -12.74 38.44 13.96
N ALA A 54 -13.06 39.74 14.04
CA ALA A 54 -12.89 40.66 12.91
C ALA A 54 -11.40 40.78 12.51
N GLY A 55 -11.08 40.41 11.26
CA GLY A 55 -9.70 40.38 10.74
C GLY A 55 -8.85 39.24 11.27
N LYS A 56 -9.46 38.23 11.92
CA LYS A 56 -8.79 37.07 12.48
C LYS A 56 -9.23 35.77 11.83
N LYS A 57 -8.36 34.77 11.89
CA LYS A 57 -8.64 33.39 11.52
C LYS A 57 -8.93 32.55 12.77
N LEU A 58 -9.74 31.51 12.59
CA LEU A 58 -10.00 30.47 13.58
C LEU A 58 -9.41 29.15 13.10
N LEU A 59 -8.64 28.49 13.97
CA LEU A 59 -8.31 27.07 13.89
C LEU A 59 -9.05 26.34 15.01
N ALA A 60 -10.02 25.52 14.65
CA ALA A 60 -10.81 24.70 15.56
C ALA A 60 -10.46 23.23 15.35
N ILE A 61 -10.25 22.48 16.44
CA ILE A 61 -9.81 21.08 16.36
C ILE A 61 -10.72 20.22 17.26
N TYR A 62 -11.28 19.16 16.70
CA TYR A 62 -11.96 18.09 17.42
C TYR A 62 -11.02 16.89 17.49
N MET A 63 -10.37 16.72 18.64
CA MET A 63 -9.23 15.82 18.84
C MET A 63 -9.64 14.69 19.79
N VAL A 64 -10.03 13.57 19.21
CA VAL A 64 -10.33 12.34 19.97
C VAL A 64 -9.02 11.57 20.10
N GLY A 65 -8.51 11.43 21.32
CA GLY A 65 -7.22 10.81 21.56
C GLY A 65 -7.21 9.31 21.27
N GLY A 66 -8.36 8.63 21.44
CA GLY A 66 -8.49 7.21 21.08
C GLY A 66 -7.41 6.31 21.68
N ASP A 67 -6.97 5.33 20.91
CA ASP A 67 -5.80 4.48 21.16
C ASP A 67 -4.48 5.21 20.81
N LEU A 68 -4.50 6.20 19.90
CA LEU A 68 -3.34 7.00 19.50
C LEU A 68 -2.74 7.83 20.65
N GLU A 69 -3.55 8.28 21.60
CA GLU A 69 -3.08 8.95 22.81
C GLU A 69 -2.67 7.93 23.88
N TRP A 70 -3.23 6.71 23.86
CA TRP A 70 -2.92 5.68 24.84
C TRP A 70 -3.19 4.27 24.35
N GLU A 71 -2.09 3.56 24.14
CA GLU A 71 -2.07 2.10 24.09
C GLU A 71 -0.81 1.58 24.81
N PRO A 72 -0.94 0.77 25.88
CA PRO A 72 0.21 0.24 26.59
C PRO A 72 1.08 -0.64 25.70
N GLY A 73 2.31 -0.20 25.41
CA GLY A 73 3.27 -0.95 24.60
C GLY A 73 3.39 -0.48 23.14
N ARG A 74 2.51 0.41 22.65
CA ARG A 74 2.61 1.04 21.32
C ARG A 74 2.91 2.54 21.40
N GLU A 75 3.02 3.23 20.26
CA GLU A 75 3.22 4.69 20.22
C GLU A 75 1.97 5.41 20.77
N GLY A 76 2.03 5.84 22.04
CA GLY A 76 1.00 6.67 22.67
C GLY A 76 1.34 8.16 22.61
N TYR A 77 0.52 9.00 23.25
CA TYR A 77 0.73 10.44 23.39
C TYR A 77 0.77 11.24 22.08
N ASN A 78 0.28 10.69 20.95
CA ASN A 78 0.30 11.39 19.66
C ASN A 78 -0.48 12.70 19.70
N ALA A 79 -1.69 12.68 20.28
CA ALA A 79 -2.50 13.87 20.40
C ALA A 79 -1.87 14.91 21.36
N SER A 80 -1.23 14.47 22.45
CA SER A 80 -0.45 15.33 23.34
C SER A 80 0.78 15.95 22.65
N ALA A 81 1.50 15.20 21.83
CA ALA A 81 2.62 15.72 21.04
C ALA A 81 2.14 16.78 20.04
N ASP A 82 1.02 16.56 19.38
CA ASP A 82 0.44 17.53 18.46
C ASP A 82 -0.02 18.81 19.16
N LEU A 83 -0.51 18.73 20.41
CA LEU A 83 -0.76 19.92 21.22
C LEU A 83 0.52 20.72 21.51
N ASP A 84 1.65 20.04 21.79
CA ASP A 84 2.96 20.71 21.94
C ASP A 84 3.38 21.40 20.62
N GLU A 85 3.17 20.75 19.49
CA GLU A 85 3.45 21.31 18.17
C GLU A 85 2.56 22.50 17.82
N ILE A 86 1.25 22.44 18.12
CA ILE A 86 0.30 23.53 17.95
C ILE A 86 0.77 24.75 18.76
N ILE A 87 1.14 24.54 20.03
CA ILE A 87 1.67 25.60 20.90
C ILE A 87 2.95 26.19 20.31
N LYS A 88 3.90 25.35 19.90
CA LYS A 88 5.17 25.77 19.30
C LYS A 88 4.94 26.58 18.03
N GLY A 89 4.06 26.12 17.14
CA GLY A 89 3.65 26.84 15.94
C GLY A 89 3.07 28.20 16.27
N TYR A 90 2.11 28.25 17.20
CA TYR A 90 1.47 29.49 17.64
C TYR A 90 2.46 30.47 18.29
N GLU A 91 3.34 29.97 19.17
CA GLU A 91 4.32 30.79 19.87
C GLU A 91 5.36 31.40 18.94
N SER A 92 5.62 30.74 17.80
CA SER A 92 6.52 31.23 16.75
C SER A 92 5.91 32.30 15.84
N LEU A 93 4.59 32.50 15.88
CA LEU A 93 3.92 33.44 14.98
C LEU A 93 4.37 34.89 15.25
N PRO A 94 4.67 35.67 14.18
CA PRO A 94 5.01 37.07 14.32
C PRO A 94 3.81 37.92 14.77
N ASN A 95 2.58 37.51 14.43
CA ASN A 95 1.34 38.16 14.82
C ASN A 95 0.34 37.15 15.40
N LYS A 96 0.48 36.86 16.70
CA LYS A 96 -0.39 35.93 17.44
C LYS A 96 -1.86 36.37 17.49
N ASP A 97 -2.11 37.68 17.42
CA ASP A 97 -3.48 38.23 17.49
C ASP A 97 -4.30 37.93 16.23
N ALA A 98 -3.67 37.49 15.13
CA ALA A 98 -4.35 37.16 13.88
C ALA A 98 -4.98 35.76 13.85
N LEU A 99 -4.65 34.89 14.82
CA LEU A 99 -5.14 33.52 14.90
C LEU A 99 -5.68 33.24 16.29
N ASP A 100 -6.92 32.78 16.36
CA ASP A 100 -7.48 32.17 17.57
C ASP A 100 -7.52 30.64 17.36
N VAL A 101 -7.03 29.87 18.35
CA VAL A 101 -7.03 28.40 18.34
C VAL A 101 -7.91 27.88 19.47
N VAL A 102 -8.80 26.92 19.15
CA VAL A 102 -9.67 26.25 20.11
C VAL A 102 -9.72 24.75 19.83
N VAL A 103 -9.59 23.96 20.89
CA VAL A 103 -9.52 22.50 20.80
C VAL A 103 -10.55 21.89 21.73
N ALA A 104 -11.41 21.02 21.20
CA ALA A 104 -12.12 20.02 22.00
C ALA A 104 -11.27 18.75 22.01
N PHE A 105 -10.79 18.33 23.19
CA PHE A 105 -9.91 17.16 23.30
C PHE A 105 -10.32 16.21 24.42
N GLY A 106 -10.00 14.93 24.24
CA GLY A 106 -10.28 13.88 25.20
C GLY A 106 -10.53 12.53 24.52
N GLY A 107 -11.49 11.74 24.99
CA GLY A 107 -11.89 10.50 24.30
C GLY A 107 -10.93 9.31 24.45
N CYS A 108 -10.09 9.29 25.50
CA CYS A 108 -9.39 8.07 25.89
C CYS A 108 -9.21 7.92 27.40
N ALA A 109 -8.94 6.71 27.88
CA ALA A 109 -8.85 6.43 29.32
C ALA A 109 -7.59 7.01 29.99
N GLN A 110 -6.64 7.52 29.20
CA GLN A 110 -5.39 8.10 29.68
C GLN A 110 -5.64 9.25 30.66
N ASN A 111 -4.73 9.39 31.61
CA ASN A 111 -4.78 10.49 32.56
C ASN A 111 -4.78 11.83 31.82
N GLY A 112 -5.84 12.63 32.07
CA GLY A 112 -6.04 13.92 31.42
C GLY A 112 -6.95 13.86 30.19
N TRP A 113 -7.08 12.71 29.53
CA TRP A 113 -7.84 12.60 28.28
C TRP A 113 -9.24 11.98 28.45
N LYS A 114 -9.57 11.45 29.62
CA LYS A 114 -10.92 10.90 29.88
C LYS A 114 -12.08 11.90 29.68
N GLY A 115 -13.09 11.55 28.91
CA GLY A 115 -14.24 12.44 28.62
C GLY A 115 -13.86 13.54 27.64
N MET A 116 -14.43 14.75 27.76
CA MET A 116 -14.15 15.88 26.85
C MET A 116 -13.80 17.16 27.60
N LYS A 117 -12.84 17.93 27.08
CA LYS A 117 -12.54 19.30 27.50
C LYS A 117 -12.53 20.24 26.31
N ILE A 118 -12.81 21.52 26.54
CA ILE A 118 -12.59 22.58 25.54
C ILE A 118 -11.57 23.58 26.09
N ALA A 119 -10.53 23.85 25.32
CA ALA A 119 -9.46 24.77 25.66
C ALA A 119 -9.18 25.74 24.49
N ASN A 120 -8.80 26.98 24.80
CA ASN A 120 -8.14 27.83 23.82
C ASN A 120 -6.61 27.77 24.00
N ILE A 121 -5.87 28.39 23.09
CA ILE A 121 -4.40 28.36 23.11
C ILE A 121 -3.77 28.82 24.44
N SER A 122 -4.38 29.78 25.14
CA SER A 122 -3.86 30.25 26.43
C SER A 122 -4.02 29.21 27.53
N GLN A 123 -5.12 28.43 27.53
CA GLN A 123 -5.26 27.30 28.44
C GLN A 123 -4.26 26.19 28.11
N LEU A 124 -4.06 25.87 26.83
CA LEU A 124 -3.10 24.83 26.41
C LEU A 124 -1.67 25.21 26.81
N ILE A 125 -1.25 26.45 26.58
CA ILE A 125 0.06 26.97 27.03
C ILE A 125 0.19 26.92 28.55
N ALA A 126 -0.86 27.23 29.30
CA ALA A 126 -0.82 27.17 30.76
C ALA A 126 -0.71 25.72 31.26
N ASP A 127 -1.37 24.79 30.59
CA ASP A 127 -1.36 23.36 30.90
C ASP A 127 0.03 22.76 30.66
N SER A 128 0.64 23.03 29.50
CA SER A 128 1.99 22.54 29.17
C SER A 128 3.10 23.03 30.10
N GLN A 129 2.87 24.13 30.83
CA GLN A 129 3.82 24.69 31.80
C GLN A 129 3.80 24.01 33.17
N ASP A 130 2.87 23.09 33.44
CA ASP A 130 2.74 22.42 34.74
C ASP A 130 3.86 21.38 35.00
N LYS A 131 4.71 21.14 34.00
CA LYS A 131 5.90 20.27 33.99
C LYS A 131 5.59 18.78 34.19
N ARG A 132 4.38 18.33 33.90
CA ARG A 132 4.11 16.91 33.74
C ARG A 132 4.47 16.51 32.32
N THR A 133 5.48 15.67 32.22
CA THR A 133 5.99 15.18 30.95
C THR A 133 6.19 13.69 31.00
N VAL A 134 6.16 13.08 29.82
CA VAL A 134 6.63 11.72 29.57
C VAL A 134 7.84 11.81 28.64
N GLU A 135 8.82 10.94 28.87
CA GLU A 135 9.90 10.75 27.89
C GLU A 135 9.41 9.76 26.86
N ASP A 136 9.45 10.17 25.62
CA ASP A 136 8.99 9.47 24.43
C ASP A 136 10.15 9.45 23.40
N PRO A 137 10.20 8.52 22.44
CA PRO A 137 11.25 8.53 21.42
C PRO A 137 11.36 9.84 20.61
N ARG A 138 10.26 10.60 20.45
CA ARG A 138 10.24 11.96 19.88
C ARG A 138 10.90 13.02 20.77
N GLY A 139 11.04 12.73 22.06
CA GLY A 139 11.57 13.60 23.10
C GLY A 139 10.63 13.73 24.30
N THR A 140 10.77 14.82 25.03
CA THR A 140 9.91 15.10 26.19
C THR A 140 8.55 15.63 25.72
N VAL A 141 7.47 14.89 25.94
CA VAL A 141 6.08 15.26 25.57
C VAL A 141 5.31 15.71 26.82
N SER A 142 4.54 16.80 26.71
CA SER A 142 3.71 17.32 27.81
C SER A 142 2.44 16.49 28.02
N ILE A 143 1.96 16.39 29.27
CA ILE A 143 0.70 15.70 29.59
C ILE A 143 -0.40 16.74 29.84
N TYR A 144 -1.41 16.74 28.98
CA TYR A 144 -2.53 17.67 29.02
C TYR A 144 -3.72 17.16 29.84
N GLY A 145 -4.76 17.99 29.98
CA GLY A 145 -6.07 17.55 30.46
C GLY A 145 -6.23 17.48 31.98
N ASN A 146 -5.23 17.95 32.71
CA ASN A 146 -5.13 17.80 34.16
C ASN A 146 -5.40 19.12 34.93
N SER A 147 -5.64 20.21 34.19
CA SER A 147 -5.96 21.53 34.71
C SER A 147 -7.44 21.64 35.08
N GLU A 148 -7.76 22.51 36.04
CA GLU A 148 -9.14 22.86 36.38
C GLU A 148 -9.63 24.11 35.60
N ALA A 149 -8.78 24.69 34.73
CA ALA A 149 -9.04 25.97 34.07
C ALA A 149 -9.56 25.86 32.63
N TYR A 150 -10.07 24.70 32.20
CA TYR A 150 -10.67 24.55 30.86
C TYR A 150 -11.98 25.33 30.72
N LEU A 151 -12.30 25.69 29.48
CA LEU A 151 -13.52 26.43 29.13
C LEU A 151 -14.76 25.54 29.25
N TYR A 152 -14.58 24.23 29.11
CA TYR A 152 -15.57 23.19 29.34
C TYR A 152 -14.84 21.91 29.79
N LYS A 153 -15.48 21.12 30.66
CA LYS A 153 -14.99 19.81 31.10
C LYS A 153 -16.17 18.89 31.42
N ALA A 154 -16.16 17.70 30.85
CA ALA A 154 -17.14 16.64 31.08
C ALA A 154 -16.45 15.28 31.09
N ASP A 155 -16.12 14.77 32.29
CA ASP A 155 -15.34 13.52 32.48
C ASP A 155 -16.08 12.25 32.03
N GLY A 156 -17.38 12.35 31.74
CA GLY A 156 -18.20 11.25 31.22
C GLY A 156 -18.66 11.48 29.79
N ALA A 157 -18.17 12.51 29.08
CA ALA A 157 -18.56 12.75 27.70
C ALA A 157 -18.05 11.64 26.78
N HIS A 158 -18.90 11.21 25.85
CA HIS A 158 -18.56 10.29 24.78
C HIS A 158 -18.26 11.11 23.52
N MET A 159 -16.99 11.25 23.16
CA MET A 159 -16.56 12.05 22.01
C MET A 159 -16.83 11.40 20.64
N GLY A 160 -17.07 10.08 20.61
CA GLY A 160 -17.59 9.37 19.45
C GLY A 160 -19.10 9.55 19.20
N ASP A 161 -19.88 10.03 20.18
CA ASP A 161 -21.33 10.29 19.99
C ASP A 161 -21.60 11.70 19.45
N GLU A 162 -22.63 11.78 18.60
CA GLU A 162 -23.18 13.02 18.01
C GLU A 162 -23.29 14.20 18.99
N SER A 163 -23.68 13.94 20.25
CA SER A 163 -23.96 14.98 21.22
C SER A 163 -22.72 15.77 21.64
N SER A 164 -21.55 15.14 21.70
CA SER A 164 -20.28 15.81 22.03
C SER A 164 -19.83 16.70 20.88
N LEU A 165 -19.90 16.21 19.63
CA LEU A 165 -19.61 17.01 18.44
C LEU A 165 -20.56 18.21 18.35
N MET A 166 -21.86 18.00 18.55
CA MET A 166 -22.85 19.08 18.57
C MET A 166 -22.54 20.14 19.64
N LEU A 167 -22.10 19.74 20.83
CA LEU A 167 -21.72 20.67 21.88
C LEU A 167 -20.51 21.52 21.46
N PHE A 168 -19.49 20.91 20.87
CA PHE A 168 -18.33 21.66 20.38
C PHE A 168 -18.72 22.64 19.27
N LEU A 169 -19.54 22.20 18.31
CA LEU A 169 -20.02 23.07 17.23
C LEU A 169 -20.93 24.19 17.75
N ASP A 170 -21.73 23.95 18.80
CA ASP A 170 -22.49 24.99 19.50
C ASP A 170 -21.54 26.00 20.17
N TYR A 171 -20.46 25.52 20.79
CA TYR A 171 -19.42 26.37 21.38
C TYR A 171 -18.75 27.27 20.33
N LEU A 172 -18.40 26.72 19.16
CA LEU A 172 -17.85 27.49 18.05
C LEU A 172 -18.84 28.52 17.51
N LYS A 173 -20.10 28.15 17.33
CA LYS A 173 -21.16 29.09 16.93
C LYS A 173 -21.29 30.23 17.94
N ASP A 174 -21.39 29.92 19.22
CA ASP A 174 -21.70 30.92 20.26
C ASP A 174 -20.51 31.86 20.52
N GLY A 175 -19.28 31.34 20.50
CA GLY A 175 -18.07 32.09 20.81
C GLY A 175 -17.32 32.63 19.58
N TYR A 176 -17.27 31.89 18.48
CA TYR A 176 -16.29 32.08 17.41
C TYR A 176 -16.89 32.31 16.00
N ARG A 177 -18.21 32.41 15.85
CA ARG A 177 -18.87 32.61 14.53
C ARG A 177 -18.42 33.82 13.71
N ASN A 178 -17.82 34.85 14.34
CA ASN A 178 -17.45 36.11 13.68
C ASN A 178 -16.03 36.14 13.07
N HIS A 179 -15.30 35.02 13.05
CA HIS A 179 -13.98 34.95 12.43
C HIS A 179 -14.06 35.03 10.90
N GLU A 180 -13.11 35.72 10.28
CA GLU A 180 -13.11 35.94 8.83
C GLU A 180 -12.84 34.66 8.05
N LYS A 181 -11.97 33.80 8.60
CA LYS A 181 -11.65 32.48 8.07
C LYS A 181 -11.75 31.43 9.17
N LYS A 182 -12.32 30.27 8.84
CA LYS A 182 -12.47 29.18 9.80
C LYS A 182 -11.97 27.87 9.19
N PHE A 183 -11.10 27.20 9.93
CA PHE A 183 -10.59 25.87 9.64
C PHE A 183 -11.00 24.95 10.78
N LEU A 184 -11.78 23.91 10.48
CA LEU A 184 -12.12 22.85 11.42
C LEU A 184 -11.34 21.59 11.06
N VAL A 185 -10.67 21.00 12.04
CA VAL A 185 -9.94 19.73 11.87
C VAL A 185 -10.55 18.65 12.75
N PHE A 186 -10.78 17.48 12.17
CA PHE A 186 -11.01 16.24 12.90
C PHE A 186 -9.67 15.49 12.98
N TRP A 187 -9.32 15.03 14.17
CA TRP A 187 -8.08 14.32 14.46
C TRP A 187 -8.45 13.05 15.22
N ASP A 188 -7.98 11.90 14.72
CA ASP A 188 -7.95 10.54 15.29
C ASP A 188 -7.79 9.53 14.14
N HIS A 189 -8.36 8.32 14.21
CA HIS A 189 -8.58 7.43 13.09
C HIS A 189 -9.72 7.89 12.17
N GLY A 190 -9.68 7.38 10.93
CA GLY A 190 -10.74 7.55 9.94
C GLY A 190 -10.85 6.31 9.05
N GLY A 191 -11.95 6.20 8.31
CA GLY A 191 -12.13 5.11 7.37
C GLY A 191 -13.16 5.38 6.30
N SER A 192 -13.06 6.54 5.67
CA SER A 192 -13.94 6.94 4.58
C SER A 192 -15.42 6.91 5.02
N TYR A 193 -16.24 6.06 4.40
CA TYR A 193 -17.66 5.93 4.70
C TYR A 193 -17.98 5.24 6.03
N LEU A 194 -16.99 4.64 6.70
CA LEU A 194 -17.14 3.98 8.00
C LEU A 194 -17.10 4.96 9.19
N GLY A 195 -16.67 6.21 8.97
CA GLY A 195 -16.63 7.24 10.01
C GLY A 195 -15.22 7.52 10.56
N CYS A 196 -15.15 8.12 11.76
CA CYS A 196 -13.90 8.57 12.38
C CYS A 196 -14.03 8.79 13.90
N CYS A 197 -12.96 9.21 14.58
CA CYS A 197 -12.99 9.72 15.97
C CYS A 197 -13.46 8.68 17.02
N ASN A 198 -12.72 7.58 17.15
CA ASN A 198 -12.99 6.45 18.04
C ASN A 198 -12.70 6.80 19.50
N ASP A 199 -13.73 6.80 20.37
CA ASP A 199 -13.56 7.08 21.81
C ASP A 199 -13.36 5.78 22.60
N THR A 200 -12.12 5.50 23.00
CA THR A 200 -11.77 4.27 23.74
C THR A 200 -12.41 4.20 25.13
N ASN A 201 -12.99 5.29 25.66
CA ASN A 201 -13.79 5.22 26.89
C ASN A 201 -15.16 4.53 26.69
N PHE A 202 -15.63 4.43 25.44
CA PHE A 202 -16.95 3.93 25.06
C PHE A 202 -16.84 2.83 24.02
N ASN A 203 -16.03 1.81 24.33
CA ASN A 203 -15.79 0.67 23.44
C ASN A 203 -15.27 1.10 22.05
N SER A 204 -14.52 2.20 21.98
CA SER A 204 -13.99 2.76 20.74
C SER A 204 -15.07 3.10 19.70
N ASP A 205 -16.29 3.39 20.16
CA ASP A 205 -17.35 3.91 19.33
C ASP A 205 -16.96 5.27 18.75
N GLY A 206 -17.24 5.46 17.46
CA GLY A 206 -16.77 6.58 16.66
C GLY A 206 -17.91 7.32 15.99
N LEU A 207 -17.63 8.53 15.52
CA LEU A 207 -18.59 9.33 14.78
C LEU A 207 -18.86 8.72 13.40
N SER A 208 -20.12 8.36 13.17
CA SER A 208 -20.60 8.03 11.83
C SER A 208 -20.70 9.29 10.95
N LEU A 209 -20.68 9.11 9.62
CA LEU A 209 -20.89 10.21 8.68
C LEU A 209 -22.24 10.92 8.86
N THR A 210 -23.28 10.21 9.32
CA THR A 210 -24.58 10.80 9.64
C THR A 210 -24.50 11.77 10.82
N GLU A 211 -23.75 11.42 11.86
CA GLU A 211 -23.60 12.26 13.06
C GLU A 211 -22.76 13.51 12.76
N ILE A 212 -21.75 13.37 11.90
CA ILE A 212 -20.99 14.50 11.35
C ILE A 212 -21.91 15.46 10.56
N ASP A 213 -22.76 14.92 9.66
CA ASP A 213 -23.74 15.74 8.91
C ASP A 213 -24.66 16.50 9.87
N ASN A 214 -25.27 15.79 10.83
CA ASN A 214 -26.21 16.40 11.77
C ASN A 214 -25.55 17.50 12.61
N GLY A 215 -24.32 17.26 13.08
CA GLY A 215 -23.54 18.24 13.83
C GLY A 215 -23.30 19.51 13.03
N LEU A 216 -22.74 19.38 11.82
CA LEU A 216 -22.40 20.51 10.95
C LEU A 216 -23.65 21.27 10.47
N LYS A 217 -24.73 20.54 10.16
CA LYS A 217 -26.01 21.09 9.72
C LYS A 217 -26.68 21.96 10.77
N LYS A 218 -26.65 21.55 12.03
CA LYS A 218 -27.34 22.22 13.15
C LYS A 218 -27.02 23.72 13.23
N ASN A 219 -25.76 24.08 13.00
CA ASN A 219 -25.24 25.43 13.21
C ASN A 219 -24.83 26.14 11.92
N GLN A 220 -25.13 25.56 10.75
CA GLN A 220 -24.68 26.08 9.45
C GLN A 220 -25.14 27.51 9.17
N ALA A 221 -26.38 27.86 9.54
CA ALA A 221 -26.95 29.18 9.23
C ALA A 221 -26.26 30.32 10.02
N GLU A 222 -25.84 30.05 11.25
CA GLU A 222 -25.20 31.02 12.13
C GLU A 222 -23.68 31.04 12.01
N THR A 223 -23.06 29.86 11.87
CA THR A 223 -21.62 29.75 11.70
C THR A 223 -21.20 30.10 10.28
N GLY A 224 -22.04 29.83 9.27
CA GLY A 224 -21.66 29.90 7.86
C GLY A 224 -20.64 28.81 7.48
N MET A 225 -20.31 28.70 6.20
CA MET A 225 -19.34 27.69 5.73
C MET A 225 -17.96 27.88 6.38
N PHE A 226 -17.31 26.78 6.73
CA PHE A 226 -15.87 26.74 6.98
C PHE A 226 -15.13 27.02 5.67
N ASP A 227 -13.98 27.69 5.75
CA ASP A 227 -13.12 27.85 4.58
C ASP A 227 -12.39 26.55 4.27
N LEU A 228 -12.07 25.75 5.29
CA LEU A 228 -11.46 24.45 5.18
C LEU A 228 -12.02 23.52 6.25
N ILE A 229 -12.37 22.30 5.88
CA ILE A 229 -12.45 21.18 6.82
C ILE A 229 -11.31 20.24 6.48
N GLY A 230 -10.58 19.83 7.51
CA GLY A 230 -9.44 18.94 7.40
C GLY A 230 -9.66 17.67 8.22
N PHE A 231 -9.11 16.59 7.74
CA PHE A 231 -9.12 15.30 8.40
C PHE A 231 -7.68 14.84 8.55
N ASP A 232 -7.09 15.02 9.74
CA ASP A 232 -5.81 14.40 10.11
C ASP A 232 -6.11 12.95 10.55
N GLN A 233 -6.62 12.19 9.57
CA GLN A 233 -7.31 10.92 9.73
C GLN A 233 -7.22 10.12 8.42
N CYS A 234 -7.07 8.81 8.56
CA CYS A 234 -6.94 7.88 7.44
C CYS A 234 -8.15 7.89 6.48
N LEU A 235 -7.90 7.70 5.19
CA LEU A 235 -8.91 7.37 4.17
C LEU A 235 -10.03 8.42 3.96
N MET A 236 -9.90 9.64 4.51
CA MET A 236 -10.96 10.65 4.50
C MET A 236 -11.06 11.46 3.21
N ALA A 237 -10.10 11.36 2.29
CA ALA A 237 -10.19 11.94 0.94
C ALA A 237 -11.05 11.08 0.02
N SER A 238 -12.33 10.90 0.35
CA SER A 238 -13.29 10.13 -0.43
C SER A 238 -14.51 10.95 -0.90
N MET A 239 -15.12 10.50 -1.98
CA MET A 239 -16.35 11.10 -2.52
C MET A 239 -17.51 11.01 -1.53
N GLU A 240 -17.59 9.94 -0.73
CA GLU A 240 -18.60 9.72 0.30
C GLU A 240 -18.48 10.76 1.42
N VAL A 241 -17.27 11.01 1.93
CA VAL A 241 -17.01 12.05 2.94
C VAL A 241 -17.27 13.44 2.35
N ALA A 242 -16.77 13.73 1.15
CA ALA A 242 -16.97 15.01 0.48
C ALA A 242 -18.46 15.34 0.28
N LYS A 243 -19.28 14.34 -0.06
CA LYS A 243 -20.75 14.49 -0.22
C LYS A 243 -21.40 15.03 1.05
N ILE A 244 -20.95 14.55 2.21
CA ILE A 244 -21.48 14.94 3.52
C ILE A 244 -21.11 16.39 3.82
N ILE A 245 -19.85 16.76 3.59
CA ILE A 245 -19.36 18.07 4.07
C ILE A 245 -19.44 19.21 3.04
N LYS A 246 -19.78 18.94 1.77
CA LYS A 246 -19.79 19.96 0.70
C LYS A 246 -20.66 21.19 0.97
N ASN A 247 -21.68 21.04 1.81
CA ASN A 247 -22.57 22.16 2.18
C ASN A 247 -21.99 23.00 3.33
N TYR A 248 -20.99 22.50 4.05
CA TYR A 248 -20.48 23.09 5.28
C TYR A 248 -19.07 23.66 5.12
N ALA A 249 -18.34 23.30 4.07
CA ALA A 249 -16.99 23.81 3.80
C ALA A 249 -16.75 24.15 2.34
N LYS A 250 -15.80 25.05 2.08
CA LYS A 250 -15.36 25.39 0.71
C LYS A 250 -14.35 24.39 0.17
N TYR A 251 -13.44 23.95 1.03
CA TYR A 251 -12.39 23.00 0.69
C TYR A 251 -12.37 21.86 1.71
N MET A 252 -11.99 20.67 1.25
CA MET A 252 -11.69 19.51 2.08
C MET A 252 -10.21 19.18 1.94
N LEU A 253 -9.54 18.88 3.06
CA LEU A 253 -8.16 18.39 3.12
C LEU A 253 -8.17 17.01 3.80
N GLY A 254 -7.55 16.00 3.17
CA GLY A 254 -7.43 14.65 3.73
C GLY A 254 -6.59 13.72 2.87
N SER A 255 -6.35 12.51 3.39
CA SER A 255 -5.59 11.44 2.74
C SER A 255 -6.51 10.40 2.07
N GLU A 256 -6.11 9.87 0.92
CA GLU A 256 -6.78 8.72 0.29
C GLU A 256 -6.38 7.41 0.95
N GLU A 257 -5.14 7.36 1.48
CA GLU A 257 -4.57 6.23 2.20
C GLU A 257 -4.62 6.45 3.73
N LEU A 258 -4.18 5.45 4.48
CA LEU A 258 -3.80 5.61 5.89
C LEU A 258 -2.81 6.77 6.09
N GLU A 259 -2.93 7.45 7.23
CA GLU A 259 -1.99 8.50 7.65
C GLU A 259 -1.10 7.98 8.78
N PRO A 260 0.21 8.32 8.82
CA PRO A 260 1.09 7.96 9.93
C PRO A 260 0.53 8.37 11.29
N GLY A 261 0.88 7.63 12.35
CA GLY A 261 0.39 7.85 13.72
C GLY A 261 0.70 9.24 14.30
N HIS A 262 1.79 9.86 13.86
CA HIS A 262 2.15 11.24 14.24
C HIS A 262 1.34 12.32 13.50
N GLY A 263 0.49 11.94 12.53
CA GLY A 263 -0.36 12.87 11.80
C GLY A 263 0.39 13.98 11.05
N TRP A 264 -0.26 15.15 10.95
CA TRP A 264 0.32 16.29 10.26
C TRP A 264 1.40 16.99 11.10
N ASN A 265 2.34 17.66 10.44
CA ASN A 265 3.27 18.57 11.13
C ASN A 265 2.52 19.82 11.64
N TRP A 266 2.01 19.76 12.86
CA TRP A 266 1.12 20.77 13.43
C TRP A 266 1.81 22.12 13.65
N THR A 267 3.14 22.11 13.85
CA THR A 267 3.92 23.35 13.86
C THR A 267 3.78 24.08 12.50
N SER A 268 3.87 23.33 11.40
CA SER A 268 3.75 23.85 10.04
C SER A 268 2.31 24.18 9.68
N VAL A 269 1.33 23.38 10.13
CA VAL A 269 -0.11 23.66 9.97
C VAL A 269 -0.48 25.01 10.57
N VAL A 270 -0.12 25.25 11.83
CA VAL A 270 -0.44 26.51 12.52
C VAL A 270 0.19 27.70 11.81
N LYS A 271 1.47 27.59 11.41
CA LYS A 271 2.18 28.66 10.70
C LYS A 271 1.59 28.91 9.32
N GLY A 272 1.44 27.88 8.51
CA GLY A 272 0.93 28.00 7.14
C GLY A 272 -0.49 28.56 7.12
N TYR A 273 -1.36 28.05 7.99
CA TYR A 273 -2.72 28.58 8.09
C TYR A 273 -2.76 30.03 8.59
N ALA A 274 -1.92 30.41 9.57
CA ALA A 274 -1.85 31.80 10.03
C ALA A 274 -1.34 32.76 8.95
N GLU A 275 -0.32 32.37 8.18
CA GLU A 275 0.41 33.25 7.27
C GLU A 275 -0.21 33.37 5.87
N LYS A 276 -0.81 32.31 5.30
CA LYS A 276 -1.37 32.36 3.94
C LYS A 276 -2.70 33.08 3.88
N GLU A 277 -2.92 33.90 2.85
CA GLU A 277 -4.20 34.65 2.72
C GLU A 277 -5.41 33.74 2.49
N THR A 278 -5.24 32.66 1.71
CA THR A 278 -6.33 31.75 1.36
C THR A 278 -6.16 30.39 2.03
N ALA A 279 -7.28 29.74 2.35
CA ALA A 279 -7.29 28.41 2.94
C ALA A 279 -6.76 27.33 1.98
N ALA A 280 -6.97 27.49 0.66
CA ALA A 280 -6.39 26.60 -0.34
C ALA A 280 -4.86 26.69 -0.38
N ASP A 281 -4.27 27.89 -0.29
CA ASP A 281 -2.81 28.03 -0.25
C ASP A 281 -2.22 27.54 1.07
N ALA A 282 -2.95 27.68 2.19
CA ALA A 282 -2.59 27.04 3.45
C ALA A 282 -2.60 25.51 3.32
N ALA A 283 -3.66 24.92 2.76
CA ALA A 283 -3.76 23.48 2.57
C ALA A 283 -2.66 22.92 1.67
N LYS A 284 -2.31 23.62 0.58
CA LYS A 284 -1.16 23.24 -0.27
C LYS A 284 0.15 23.17 0.50
N GLU A 285 0.42 24.17 1.34
CA GLU A 285 1.64 24.16 2.16
C GLU A 285 1.59 23.07 3.22
N ILE A 286 0.42 22.76 3.79
CA ILE A 286 0.26 21.61 4.71
C ILE A 286 0.59 20.31 4.00
N ILE A 287 0.04 20.08 2.80
CA ILE A 287 0.31 18.90 1.97
C ILE A 287 1.80 18.78 1.62
N ASP A 288 2.39 19.86 1.11
CA ASP A 288 3.80 19.87 0.71
C ASP A 288 4.72 19.58 1.90
N ASN A 289 4.41 20.12 3.10
CA ASN A 289 5.17 19.79 4.29
C ASN A 289 4.92 18.36 4.75
N PHE A 290 3.67 17.91 4.87
CA PHE A 290 3.34 16.57 5.37
C PHE A 290 4.04 15.46 4.57
N VAL A 291 3.97 15.53 3.23
CA VAL A 291 4.59 14.53 2.35
C VAL A 291 6.11 14.61 2.37
N GLN A 292 6.70 15.80 2.57
CA GLN A 292 8.16 15.96 2.66
C GLN A 292 8.70 15.80 4.09
N ASP A 293 7.83 15.74 5.10
CA ASP A 293 8.26 15.77 6.48
C ASP A 293 8.98 14.47 6.82
N VAL A 294 10.17 14.63 7.37
CA VAL A 294 10.97 13.54 7.88
C VAL A 294 10.74 13.52 9.38
N HIS A 295 9.82 12.66 9.80
CA HIS A 295 9.54 12.45 11.20
C HIS A 295 10.59 11.48 11.81
N PHE A 296 10.70 11.48 13.13
CA PHE A 296 11.60 10.54 13.83
C PHE A 296 11.18 9.08 13.58
N TYR A 297 9.87 8.84 13.48
CA TYR A 297 9.31 7.58 13.04
C TYR A 297 9.28 7.51 11.51
N LYS A 298 9.52 6.31 10.99
CA LYS A 298 9.30 6.03 9.58
C LYS A 298 7.83 6.30 9.24
N SER A 299 7.57 6.88 8.09
CA SER A 299 6.27 7.44 7.77
C SER A 299 6.11 7.48 6.25
N ASP A 300 5.93 6.30 5.67
CA ASP A 300 5.74 6.13 4.23
C ASP A 300 4.26 5.95 3.90
N GLY A 301 3.91 5.76 2.62
CA GLY A 301 2.53 5.62 2.19
C GLY A 301 1.73 6.92 2.29
N LYS A 302 2.38 8.05 2.56
CA LYS A 302 1.73 9.34 2.78
C LYS A 302 1.04 9.80 1.50
N THR A 303 -0.26 10.04 1.60
CA THR A 303 -1.03 10.78 0.59
C THR A 303 -1.71 11.96 1.27
N LEU A 304 -1.82 13.10 0.60
CA LEU A 304 -2.66 14.18 1.09
C LEU A 304 -3.13 15.05 -0.08
N SER A 305 -4.38 15.47 -0.02
CA SER A 305 -5.02 16.24 -1.08
C SER A 305 -5.94 17.32 -0.54
N VAL A 306 -6.09 18.40 -1.31
CA VAL A 306 -7.10 19.42 -1.07
C VAL A 306 -7.99 19.57 -2.30
N VAL A 307 -9.31 19.51 -2.06
CA VAL A 307 -10.33 19.54 -3.12
C VAL A 307 -11.30 20.71 -2.97
N ASP A 308 -11.85 21.18 -4.09
CA ASP A 308 -12.86 22.25 -4.18
C ASP A 308 -14.29 21.69 -4.08
N LEU A 309 -14.87 21.73 -2.88
CA LEU A 309 -16.20 21.18 -2.62
C LEU A 309 -17.31 21.88 -3.42
N SER A 310 -17.09 23.11 -3.90
CA SER A 310 -18.06 23.80 -4.76
C SER A 310 -18.21 23.15 -6.14
N ARG A 311 -17.26 22.29 -6.52
CA ARG A 311 -17.24 21.53 -7.78
C ARG A 311 -17.74 20.10 -7.61
N PHE A 312 -18.10 19.68 -6.40
CA PHE A 312 -18.58 18.33 -6.13
C PHE A 312 -19.73 17.92 -7.06
N ASP A 313 -20.74 18.78 -7.21
CA ASP A 313 -21.91 18.47 -8.06
C ASP A 313 -21.56 18.42 -9.56
N ASP A 314 -20.57 19.21 -10.00
CA ASP A 314 -20.07 19.16 -11.38
C ASP A 314 -19.35 17.83 -11.65
N LEU A 315 -18.44 17.43 -10.74
CA LEU A 315 -17.77 16.14 -10.80
C LEU A 315 -18.77 14.98 -10.76
N LEU A 316 -19.73 15.00 -9.82
CA LEU A 316 -20.76 13.97 -9.73
C LEU A 316 -21.59 13.88 -11.01
N SER A 317 -21.89 15.01 -11.66
CA SER A 317 -22.58 15.03 -12.95
C SER A 317 -21.80 14.37 -14.10
N LYS A 318 -20.49 14.12 -13.93
CA LYS A 318 -19.64 13.38 -14.87
C LYS A 318 -19.45 11.92 -14.48
N ILE A 319 -19.44 11.62 -13.19
CA ILE A 319 -19.44 10.24 -12.68
C ILE A 319 -20.75 9.54 -13.05
N ASP A 320 -21.89 10.19 -12.82
CA ASP A 320 -23.22 9.59 -12.96
C ASP A 320 -23.51 9.03 -14.37
N PRO A 321 -23.20 9.72 -15.48
CA PRO A 321 -23.36 9.17 -16.82
C PRO A 321 -22.47 7.97 -17.12
N VAL A 322 -21.24 7.94 -16.59
CA VAL A 322 -20.33 6.79 -16.73
C VAL A 322 -20.92 5.61 -15.96
N ALA A 323 -21.23 5.79 -14.67
CA ALA A 323 -21.80 4.76 -13.82
C ALA A 323 -23.12 4.20 -14.39
N SER A 324 -24.01 5.09 -14.88
CA SER A 324 -25.26 4.67 -15.53
C SER A 324 -25.03 3.83 -16.77
N LEU A 325 -24.04 4.19 -17.60
CA LEU A 325 -23.75 3.49 -18.85
C LEU A 325 -23.14 2.11 -18.59
N LEU A 326 -22.24 2.02 -17.61
CA LEU A 326 -21.67 0.77 -17.10
C LEU A 326 -22.77 -0.13 -16.53
N ALA A 327 -23.64 0.40 -15.67
CA ALA A 327 -24.74 -0.36 -15.07
C ALA A 327 -25.72 -0.92 -16.12
N GLN A 328 -26.08 -0.13 -17.13
CA GLN A 328 -27.05 -0.52 -18.16
C GLN A 328 -26.50 -1.50 -19.20
N ASN A 329 -25.17 -1.52 -19.41
CA ASN A 329 -24.52 -2.30 -20.45
C ASN A 329 -23.33 -3.10 -19.91
N MET A 330 -23.44 -3.59 -18.68
CA MET A 330 -22.36 -4.25 -17.95
C MET A 330 -21.67 -5.35 -18.78
N SER A 331 -22.46 -6.21 -19.44
CA SER A 331 -21.91 -7.28 -20.30
C SER A 331 -21.14 -6.78 -21.53
N GLY A 332 -21.40 -5.55 -21.99
CA GLY A 332 -20.65 -4.93 -23.10
C GLY A 332 -19.37 -4.23 -22.64
N TYR A 333 -19.21 -4.01 -21.34
CA TYR A 333 -18.06 -3.34 -20.73
C TYR A 333 -17.34 -4.20 -19.67
N SER A 334 -17.67 -5.49 -19.53
CA SER A 334 -17.14 -6.36 -18.46
C SER A 334 -15.62 -6.31 -18.40
N ASP A 335 -14.94 -6.53 -19.52
CA ASP A 335 -13.48 -6.41 -19.66
C ASP A 335 -12.93 -5.09 -19.12
N ALA A 336 -13.59 -3.97 -19.42
CA ALA A 336 -13.12 -2.64 -19.02
C ALA A 336 -13.38 -2.37 -17.54
N VAL A 337 -14.51 -2.84 -17.03
CA VAL A 337 -14.88 -2.72 -15.62
C VAL A 337 -13.98 -3.59 -14.75
N ILE A 338 -13.75 -4.85 -15.13
CA ILE A 338 -12.86 -5.78 -14.42
C ILE A 338 -11.46 -5.17 -14.29
N VAL A 339 -10.87 -4.69 -15.40
CA VAL A 339 -9.57 -4.00 -15.38
C VAL A 339 -9.62 -2.74 -14.51
N GLY A 340 -10.68 -1.94 -14.62
CA GLY A 340 -10.87 -0.76 -13.76
C GLY A 340 -10.90 -1.13 -12.27
N THR A 341 -11.60 -2.18 -11.89
CA THR A 341 -11.74 -2.60 -10.49
C THR A 341 -10.47 -3.22 -9.92
N SER A 342 -9.79 -4.07 -10.69
CA SER A 342 -8.66 -4.88 -10.20
C SER A 342 -7.29 -4.23 -10.36
N LYS A 343 -7.14 -3.27 -11.27
CA LYS A 343 -5.85 -2.60 -11.54
C LYS A 343 -5.77 -1.15 -11.05
N SER A 344 -6.84 -0.63 -10.45
CA SER A 344 -6.79 0.72 -9.86
C SER A 344 -6.13 0.70 -8.50
N GLN A 345 -5.48 1.81 -8.15
CA GLN A 345 -4.88 2.02 -6.83
C GLN A 345 -5.97 1.83 -5.79
N ALA A 346 -5.80 0.82 -4.95
CA ALA A 346 -6.64 0.56 -3.80
C ALA A 346 -6.03 1.18 -2.55
N PHE A 347 -6.88 1.51 -1.59
CA PHE A 347 -6.49 2.05 -0.29
C PHE A 347 -7.11 1.24 0.85
N GLY A 348 -6.37 1.11 1.96
CA GLY A 348 -6.71 0.22 3.07
C GLY A 348 -6.93 -1.23 2.63
N LYS A 349 -5.90 -1.88 2.05
CA LYS A 349 -5.98 -3.22 1.46
C LYS A 349 -5.29 -4.29 2.33
N SER A 350 -5.85 -5.50 2.40
CA SER A 350 -5.22 -6.70 2.97
C SER A 350 -5.38 -7.92 2.06
N GLU A 351 -4.33 -8.75 1.98
CA GLU A 351 -4.31 -9.98 1.18
C GLU A 351 -5.00 -11.15 1.90
N LYS A 352 -4.82 -11.28 3.22
CA LYS A 352 -5.42 -12.38 4.00
C LYS A 352 -6.96 -12.40 3.96
N SER A 353 -7.60 -11.23 3.83
CA SER A 353 -9.07 -11.11 3.77
C SER A 353 -9.61 -10.70 2.41
N ASP A 354 -8.79 -10.55 1.37
CA ASP A 354 -9.20 -10.08 0.03
C ASP A 354 -10.05 -8.79 0.08
N SER A 355 -9.66 -7.81 0.90
CA SER A 355 -10.46 -6.59 1.16
C SER A 355 -9.74 -5.29 0.81
N LYS A 356 -10.53 -4.26 0.45
CA LYS A 356 -10.10 -2.85 0.27
C LYS A 356 -11.23 -1.87 0.59
N VAL A 357 -10.90 -0.66 1.03
CA VAL A 357 -11.89 0.36 1.44
C VAL A 357 -12.34 1.24 0.29
N SER A 358 -11.41 1.63 -0.57
CA SER A 358 -11.69 2.55 -1.67
C SER A 358 -10.68 2.38 -2.79
N VAL A 359 -11.01 2.94 -3.95
CA VAL A 359 -10.12 3.01 -5.12
C VAL A 359 -9.98 4.45 -5.58
N ASP A 360 -8.84 4.79 -6.17
CA ASP A 360 -8.62 6.10 -6.79
C ASP A 360 -9.58 6.30 -7.98
N LEU A 361 -10.37 7.39 -7.93
CA LEU A 361 -11.42 7.66 -8.92
C LEU A 361 -10.84 7.95 -10.32
N ILE A 362 -9.68 8.62 -10.39
CA ILE A 362 -9.07 9.05 -11.65
C ILE A 362 -8.41 7.86 -12.33
N HIS A 363 -7.64 7.07 -11.59
CA HIS A 363 -7.00 5.85 -12.06
C HIS A 363 -8.05 4.82 -12.49
N PHE A 364 -9.15 4.66 -11.74
CA PHE A 364 -10.30 3.85 -12.18
C PHE A 364 -10.84 4.31 -13.53
N ALA A 365 -11.09 5.61 -13.69
CA ALA A 365 -11.59 6.15 -14.95
C ALA A 365 -10.59 6.00 -16.11
N GLU A 366 -9.29 6.17 -15.85
CA GLU A 366 -8.22 5.98 -16.83
C GLU A 366 -8.14 4.51 -17.27
N ASN A 367 -8.19 3.55 -16.34
CA ASN A 367 -8.17 2.10 -16.63
C ASN A 367 -9.37 1.65 -17.48
N VAL A 368 -10.60 2.05 -17.10
CA VAL A 368 -11.80 1.74 -17.90
C VAL A 368 -11.69 2.36 -19.30
N ARG A 369 -11.16 3.60 -19.38
CA ARG A 369 -11.03 4.35 -20.63
C ARG A 369 -10.04 3.70 -21.58
N GLU A 370 -8.90 3.22 -21.07
CA GLU A 370 -7.89 2.57 -21.90
C GLU A 370 -8.39 1.25 -22.48
N LYS A 371 -9.14 0.50 -21.66
CA LYS A 371 -9.63 -0.83 -22.05
C LYS A 371 -10.85 -0.79 -22.98
N THR A 372 -11.71 0.22 -22.87
CA THR A 372 -12.88 0.33 -23.76
C THR A 372 -12.51 0.75 -25.19
N SER A 373 -13.32 0.36 -26.17
CA SER A 373 -13.23 0.85 -27.56
C SER A 373 -14.38 1.79 -27.96
N ASP A 374 -15.38 1.94 -27.09
CA ASP A 374 -16.55 2.78 -27.32
C ASP A 374 -16.19 4.27 -27.22
N ALA A 375 -16.43 5.00 -28.31
CA ALA A 375 -16.13 6.42 -28.41
C ALA A 375 -17.00 7.30 -27.49
N ASP A 376 -18.26 6.94 -27.24
CA ASP A 376 -19.12 7.70 -26.32
C ASP A 376 -18.65 7.50 -24.88
N MET A 377 -18.36 6.27 -24.48
CA MET A 377 -17.79 5.96 -23.17
C MET A 377 -16.47 6.70 -22.94
N LYS A 378 -15.54 6.66 -23.91
CA LYS A 378 -14.27 7.41 -23.84
C LYS A 378 -14.49 8.90 -23.63
N GLY A 379 -15.44 9.50 -24.36
CA GLY A 379 -15.78 10.90 -24.20
C GLY A 379 -16.28 11.24 -22.79
N LYS A 380 -17.12 10.38 -22.19
CA LYS A 380 -17.60 10.58 -20.81
C LYS A 380 -16.50 10.42 -19.78
N LEU A 381 -15.63 9.42 -19.95
CA LEU A 381 -14.47 9.22 -19.09
C LEU A 381 -13.46 10.37 -19.19
N ASP A 382 -13.22 10.89 -20.41
CA ASP A 382 -12.42 12.11 -20.62
C ASP A 382 -13.00 13.31 -19.86
N GLU A 383 -14.32 13.50 -19.88
CA GLU A 383 -14.99 14.56 -19.11
C GLU A 383 -14.90 14.34 -17.59
N LEU A 384 -15.05 13.09 -17.12
CA LEU A 384 -14.89 12.73 -15.70
C LEU A 384 -13.47 13.03 -15.23
N ILE A 385 -12.45 12.51 -15.92
CA ILE A 385 -11.04 12.71 -15.58
C ILE A 385 -10.71 14.20 -15.55
N ALA A 386 -11.18 14.97 -16.53
CA ALA A 386 -10.97 16.42 -16.57
C ALA A 386 -11.66 17.15 -15.41
N ALA A 387 -12.89 16.77 -15.07
CA ALA A 387 -13.62 17.35 -13.94
C ALA A 387 -12.94 17.01 -12.60
N ALA A 388 -12.48 15.76 -12.44
CA ALA A 388 -11.78 15.31 -11.23
C ALA A 388 -10.46 16.06 -11.04
N LYS A 389 -9.65 16.23 -12.11
CA LYS A 389 -8.41 17.01 -12.07
C LYS A 389 -8.62 18.51 -11.77
N VAL A 390 -9.83 19.05 -12.01
CA VAL A 390 -10.19 20.42 -11.63
C VAL A 390 -10.78 20.49 -10.22
N TYR A 391 -11.43 19.42 -9.77
CA TYR A 391 -11.93 19.25 -8.40
C TYR A 391 -10.76 19.15 -7.40
N VAL A 392 -9.73 18.38 -7.73
CA VAL A 392 -8.49 18.27 -6.95
C VAL A 392 -7.60 19.49 -7.20
N ILE A 393 -7.45 20.35 -6.20
CA ILE A 393 -6.67 21.59 -6.31
C ILE A 393 -5.17 21.31 -6.20
N HIS A 394 -4.81 20.37 -5.34
CA HIS A 394 -3.44 19.92 -5.10
C HIS A 394 -3.48 18.55 -4.43
N ALA A 395 -2.63 17.63 -4.87
CA ALA A 395 -2.46 16.32 -4.28
C ALA A 395 -0.98 15.94 -4.35
N LYS A 396 -0.50 15.25 -3.32
CA LYS A 396 0.85 14.70 -3.24
C LYS A 396 0.79 13.31 -2.62
N ASN A 397 1.69 12.46 -3.08
CA ASN A 397 2.09 11.23 -2.43
C ASN A 397 3.61 11.21 -2.30
N ASP A 398 4.13 10.36 -1.41
CA ASP A 398 5.56 10.16 -1.14
C ASP A 398 6.22 9.09 -2.03
N GLY A 399 5.58 8.72 -3.15
CA GLY A 399 6.04 7.68 -4.06
C GLY A 399 5.43 6.31 -3.78
N ALA A 400 5.13 5.95 -2.53
CA ALA A 400 4.62 4.62 -2.19
C ALA A 400 3.19 4.33 -2.69
N ARG A 401 2.45 5.39 -3.05
CA ARG A 401 1.09 5.35 -3.64
C ARG A 401 1.06 6.20 -4.90
N PRO A 402 1.74 5.77 -5.97
CA PRO A 402 2.02 6.58 -7.17
C PRO A 402 0.76 7.06 -7.90
N ASN A 403 -0.28 6.25 -7.85
CA ASN A 403 -1.54 6.42 -8.55
C ASN A 403 -2.62 6.96 -7.60
N ALA A 404 -2.22 7.56 -6.47
CA ALA A 404 -3.05 8.40 -5.62
C ALA A 404 -3.11 9.82 -6.20
N ASN A 405 -4.26 10.15 -6.79
CA ASN A 405 -4.54 11.38 -7.54
C ASN A 405 -5.40 12.38 -6.75
N GLY A 406 -5.68 12.10 -5.48
CA GLY A 406 -6.25 13.01 -4.49
C GLY A 406 -7.76 12.90 -4.25
N ILE A 407 -8.44 11.87 -4.77
CA ILE A 407 -9.82 11.58 -4.38
C ILE A 407 -10.19 10.12 -4.68
N SER A 408 -10.60 9.40 -3.63
CA SER A 408 -11.07 8.02 -3.73
C SER A 408 -12.59 7.92 -3.79
N ILE A 409 -13.09 6.73 -4.15
CA ILE A 409 -14.52 6.39 -4.15
C ILE A 409 -14.73 4.96 -3.67
N ALA A 410 -15.90 4.66 -3.08
CA ALA A 410 -16.24 3.30 -2.68
C ALA A 410 -16.11 2.31 -3.86
N PRO A 411 -15.52 1.13 -3.64
CA PRO A 411 -15.10 0.24 -4.72
C PRO A 411 -16.31 -0.43 -5.40
N PRO A 412 -16.22 -0.79 -6.69
CA PRO A 412 -17.32 -1.43 -7.44
C PRO A 412 -17.91 -2.70 -6.80
N GLU A 413 -17.09 -3.46 -6.07
CA GLU A 413 -17.42 -4.70 -5.37
C GLU A 413 -18.15 -4.51 -4.04
N ASN A 414 -18.23 -3.29 -3.49
CA ASN A 414 -18.87 -3.06 -2.19
C ASN A 414 -20.18 -2.26 -2.31
N ASN A 415 -21.32 -2.96 -2.21
CA ASN A 415 -22.66 -2.36 -2.11
C ASN A 415 -23.36 -2.64 -0.77
N GLY A 416 -22.60 -3.01 0.27
CA GLY A 416 -23.09 -3.38 1.59
C GLY A 416 -23.00 -2.24 2.60
N GLY A 417 -23.55 -2.47 3.80
CA GLY A 417 -23.36 -1.64 5.00
C GLY A 417 -23.34 -0.13 4.78
N ASP A 418 -22.26 0.49 5.24
CA ASP A 418 -22.06 1.95 5.18
C ASP A 418 -21.67 2.44 3.78
N ALA A 419 -20.96 1.64 2.98
CA ALA A 419 -20.66 1.99 1.58
C ALA A 419 -21.95 2.25 0.78
N LYS A 420 -23.00 1.45 1.03
CA LYS A 420 -24.33 1.66 0.46
C LYS A 420 -25.04 2.87 1.05
N THR A 421 -25.00 3.03 2.37
CA THR A 421 -25.68 4.12 3.09
C THR A 421 -25.16 5.49 2.65
N TYR A 422 -23.85 5.60 2.47
CA TYR A 422 -23.17 6.85 2.16
C TYR A 422 -22.75 7.00 0.70
N THR A 423 -23.09 6.02 -0.16
CA THR A 423 -22.75 5.97 -1.60
C THR A 423 -22.75 7.33 -2.28
N ALA A 424 -21.72 7.62 -3.08
CA ALA A 424 -21.58 8.91 -3.78
C ALA A 424 -22.85 9.31 -4.57
N SER A 425 -23.48 8.35 -5.26
CA SER A 425 -24.78 8.54 -5.93
C SER A 425 -25.54 7.23 -6.16
N GLU A 426 -26.84 7.34 -6.42
CA GLU A 426 -27.69 6.21 -6.84
C GLU A 426 -27.21 5.56 -8.15
N ASN A 427 -26.55 6.33 -9.03
CA ASN A 427 -26.00 5.81 -10.28
C ASN A 427 -24.73 4.99 -10.02
N TRP A 428 -23.87 5.44 -9.10
CA TRP A 428 -22.73 4.64 -8.63
C TRP A 428 -23.19 3.35 -7.94
N LEU A 429 -24.17 3.44 -7.03
CA LEU A 429 -24.76 2.25 -6.42
C LEU A 429 -25.40 1.30 -7.45
N SER A 430 -26.04 1.84 -8.49
CA SER A 430 -26.57 1.02 -9.60
C SER A 430 -25.46 0.30 -10.37
N PHE A 431 -24.31 0.95 -10.55
CA PHE A 431 -23.12 0.33 -11.13
C PHE A 431 -22.55 -0.76 -10.23
N GLN A 432 -22.38 -0.51 -8.93
CA GLN A 432 -21.95 -1.52 -7.95
C GLN A 432 -22.88 -2.74 -7.95
N ASN A 433 -24.21 -2.51 -7.93
CA ASN A 433 -25.20 -3.59 -8.03
C ASN A 433 -25.07 -4.41 -9.33
N ALA A 434 -24.81 -3.75 -10.45
CA ALA A 434 -24.62 -4.42 -11.74
C ALA A 434 -23.32 -5.22 -11.78
N TYR A 435 -22.23 -4.69 -11.20
CA TYR A 435 -20.94 -5.36 -11.09
C TYR A 435 -21.04 -6.60 -10.20
N ILE A 436 -21.66 -6.47 -9.03
CA ILE A 436 -21.89 -7.59 -8.11
C ILE A 436 -22.85 -8.63 -8.72
N ALA A 437 -23.81 -8.22 -9.55
CA ALA A 437 -24.64 -9.16 -10.29
C ALA A 437 -23.88 -9.87 -11.42
N LEU A 438 -22.92 -9.20 -12.07
CA LEU A 438 -21.99 -9.81 -13.02
C LEU A 438 -21.13 -10.85 -12.30
N LYS A 439 -20.47 -10.44 -11.20
CA LYS A 439 -19.68 -11.29 -10.29
C LYS A 439 -20.47 -12.53 -9.87
N ASN A 440 -21.57 -12.36 -9.14
CA ASN A 440 -22.40 -13.49 -8.68
C ASN A 440 -23.03 -14.33 -9.81
N GLY A 441 -23.19 -13.75 -11.00
CA GLY A 441 -23.71 -14.42 -12.18
C GLY A 441 -22.69 -15.35 -12.83
N ASP A 442 -21.40 -15.09 -12.63
CA ASP A 442 -20.33 -15.94 -13.13
C ASP A 442 -20.12 -17.14 -12.21
N THR A 443 -20.58 -18.29 -12.67
CA THR A 443 -20.53 -19.55 -11.91
C THR A 443 -19.67 -20.59 -12.61
N THR A 444 -19.06 -20.20 -13.74
CA THR A 444 -18.33 -21.09 -14.61
C THR A 444 -16.86 -20.75 -14.54
N ARG A 445 -16.05 -21.71 -14.09
CA ARG A 445 -14.60 -21.53 -14.09
C ARG A 445 -14.06 -21.27 -15.49
N PRO A 446 -12.96 -20.50 -15.59
CA PRO A 446 -12.19 -20.38 -16.81
C PRO A 446 -11.83 -21.75 -17.39
N GLN A 447 -11.85 -21.87 -18.72
CA GLN A 447 -11.46 -23.10 -19.41
C GLN A 447 -10.00 -23.02 -19.87
N VAL A 448 -9.21 -24.04 -19.54
CA VAL A 448 -7.80 -24.17 -19.94
C VAL A 448 -7.66 -24.96 -21.24
N GLN A 449 -6.90 -24.41 -22.18
CA GLN A 449 -6.59 -25.01 -23.48
C GLN A 449 -5.14 -24.71 -23.88
N ASP A 450 -4.61 -25.46 -24.87
CA ASP A 450 -3.32 -25.21 -25.52
C ASP A 450 -2.13 -24.99 -24.58
N VAL A 451 -2.07 -25.74 -23.47
CA VAL A 451 -0.98 -25.67 -22.50
C VAL A 451 0.33 -26.16 -23.14
N ASN A 452 1.34 -25.29 -23.16
CA ASN A 452 2.69 -25.60 -23.60
C ASN A 452 3.69 -25.18 -22.51
N ALA A 453 4.15 -26.15 -21.73
CA ALA A 453 5.14 -25.95 -20.67
C ALA A 453 6.53 -25.51 -21.15
N ASN A 454 6.82 -25.57 -22.45
CA ASN A 454 8.16 -25.33 -23.01
C ASN A 454 8.15 -24.36 -24.20
N ALA A 455 7.23 -23.39 -24.14
CA ALA A 455 7.03 -22.34 -25.13
C ALA A 455 8.26 -21.44 -25.28
N ASN A 456 8.41 -20.79 -26.44
CA ASN A 456 9.42 -19.76 -26.66
C ASN A 456 8.75 -18.40 -26.85
N SER A 457 9.31 -17.36 -26.22
CA SER A 457 8.81 -15.99 -26.37
C SER A 457 8.77 -15.49 -27.83
N GLY A 458 9.66 -16.01 -28.70
CA GLY A 458 9.72 -15.68 -30.13
C GLY A 458 8.55 -16.19 -30.96
N ASP A 459 7.74 -17.11 -30.42
CA ASP A 459 6.56 -17.67 -31.09
C ASP A 459 5.33 -16.73 -30.98
N PHE A 460 5.40 -15.71 -30.11
CA PHE A 460 4.27 -14.83 -29.80
C PHE A 460 4.42 -13.42 -30.40
N GLN A 461 3.27 -12.83 -30.76
CA GLN A 461 3.14 -11.41 -31.10
C GLN A 461 2.49 -10.67 -29.93
N TRP A 462 2.82 -9.40 -29.75
CA TRP A 462 2.38 -8.57 -28.63
C TRP A 462 1.48 -7.41 -29.11
N PRO A 463 0.45 -7.01 -28.35
CA PRO A 463 -0.51 -5.98 -28.78
C PRO A 463 0.15 -4.63 -29.16
N ALA A 464 -0.27 -4.03 -30.28
CA ALA A 464 0.25 -2.75 -30.77
C ALA A 464 -0.63 -1.57 -30.33
N GLY A 465 -0.03 -0.51 -29.76
CA GLY A 465 -0.77 0.64 -29.23
C GLY A 465 -0.83 0.71 -27.70
N ALA A 466 -0.19 -0.22 -26.99
CA ALA A 466 0.39 0.05 -25.68
C ALA A 466 1.30 1.28 -25.81
N LYS A 467 0.80 2.46 -25.40
CA LYS A 467 1.62 3.66 -25.33
C LYS A 467 2.32 3.61 -23.98
N ARG A 468 3.56 3.13 -23.95
CA ARG A 468 4.45 3.37 -22.80
C ARG A 468 4.65 4.89 -22.60
N ASN A 469 3.74 5.54 -21.88
CA ASN A 469 3.99 6.74 -21.10
C ASN A 469 4.46 6.25 -19.73
N ALA A 470 5.61 5.57 -19.61
CA ALA A 470 5.87 4.76 -18.41
C ALA A 470 4.58 3.98 -18.00
N ASP A 471 3.89 3.39 -18.99
CA ASP A 471 2.66 2.64 -18.72
C ASP A 471 3.07 1.22 -18.30
N ASP A 472 2.33 0.69 -17.32
CA ASP A 472 2.43 -0.59 -16.64
C ASP A 472 2.50 -1.86 -17.52
N SER A 473 2.34 -1.76 -18.83
CA SER A 473 2.19 -2.91 -19.74
C SER A 473 3.50 -3.53 -20.26
N THR A 474 4.59 -3.47 -19.49
CA THR A 474 5.79 -4.28 -19.83
C THR A 474 5.74 -5.58 -19.07
N PRO A 475 5.77 -6.72 -19.78
CA PRO A 475 5.66 -8.04 -19.19
C PRO A 475 6.36 -8.24 -17.82
N PRO A 476 5.60 -8.42 -16.74
CA PRO A 476 5.94 -8.97 -15.40
C PRO A 476 6.87 -10.19 -15.17
N PHE A 477 7.80 -10.58 -16.04
CA PHE A 477 8.62 -11.78 -15.89
C PHE A 477 9.92 -11.49 -15.16
N LEU A 478 9.65 -10.69 -14.16
CA LEU A 478 10.13 -9.35 -13.99
C LEU A 478 9.06 -8.76 -13.03
N LYS A 479 8.38 -9.47 -12.12
CA LYS A 479 7.45 -8.92 -11.10
C LYS A 479 6.86 -10.07 -10.24
N GLY A 480 7.75 -10.98 -9.84
CA GLY A 480 7.81 -11.64 -8.52
C GLY A 480 9.29 -11.57 -8.14
N GLU A 481 9.79 -12.21 -7.08
CA GLU A 481 11.19 -12.08 -6.68
C GLU A 481 12.17 -12.25 -7.87
N ARG A 482 12.75 -11.11 -8.29
CA ARG A 482 13.36 -10.94 -9.63
C ARG A 482 14.83 -11.35 -9.74
N ALA A 483 15.14 -12.08 -10.80
CA ALA A 483 16.46 -12.07 -11.45
C ALA A 483 17.01 -10.66 -11.69
N GLY A 484 18.26 -10.40 -11.27
CA GLY A 484 18.92 -9.11 -11.49
C GLY A 484 19.28 -8.81 -12.96
N PHE A 485 18.53 -7.97 -13.69
CA PHE A 485 18.98 -7.28 -14.93
C PHE A 485 18.22 -5.94 -15.23
N ILE A 486 18.97 -4.89 -15.66
CA ILE A 486 18.71 -3.43 -15.54
C ILE A 486 18.04 -2.73 -16.77
N SER A 487 17.55 -1.49 -16.55
CA SER A 487 16.89 -0.45 -17.40
C SER A 487 17.53 -0.03 -18.76
N MET A 488 16.72 0.58 -19.66
CA MET A 488 17.13 1.30 -20.88
C MET A 488 16.37 2.62 -21.08
N PRO A 489 16.97 3.67 -21.71
CA PRO A 489 16.33 4.97 -21.94
C PRO A 489 15.24 4.95 -23.04
N GLY A 490 14.32 5.91 -22.94
CA GLY A 490 13.14 6.06 -23.79
C GLY A 490 13.40 6.12 -25.30
N GLY A 491 12.60 5.36 -26.05
CA GLY A 491 12.61 5.31 -27.52
C GLY A 491 13.01 3.97 -28.13
N ALA A 492 13.53 3.02 -27.33
CA ALA A 492 13.90 1.70 -27.80
C ALA A 492 12.68 0.77 -27.90
N ARG A 493 12.45 0.18 -29.08
CA ARG A 493 11.56 -0.99 -29.24
C ARG A 493 12.28 -2.21 -28.68
N ARG A 494 11.81 -2.81 -27.58
CA ARG A 494 12.19 -4.20 -27.26
C ARG A 494 11.22 -5.16 -27.94
N SER A 495 11.67 -5.84 -28.98
CA SER A 495 11.28 -7.24 -29.16
C SER A 495 11.97 -8.06 -28.07
N PHE A 496 11.45 -9.20 -27.65
CA PHE A 496 12.35 -10.25 -27.15
C PHE A 496 13.36 -10.52 -28.27
N SER A 497 14.52 -9.87 -28.23
CA SER A 497 15.62 -10.17 -29.14
C SER A 497 16.29 -11.44 -28.61
N GLY A 498 15.56 -12.56 -28.66
CA GLY A 498 15.97 -13.86 -28.13
C GLY A 498 14.76 -14.76 -27.81
N ASN A 499 14.91 -16.07 -28.05
CA ASN A 499 13.94 -17.10 -27.67
C ASN A 499 14.08 -17.40 -26.17
N VAL A 500 13.29 -16.73 -25.32
CA VAL A 500 13.21 -17.02 -23.88
C VAL A 500 12.29 -18.21 -23.67
N LYS A 501 12.74 -19.18 -22.87
CA LYS A 501 11.94 -20.37 -22.51
C LYS A 501 10.94 -20.05 -21.42
N GLY A 502 9.78 -20.71 -21.49
CA GLY A 502 8.68 -20.47 -20.57
C GLY A 502 7.51 -21.42 -20.78
N MET A 503 6.40 -21.04 -20.18
CA MET A 503 5.11 -21.70 -20.29
C MET A 503 4.12 -20.76 -20.99
N SER A 504 3.22 -21.33 -21.79
CA SER A 504 2.05 -20.63 -22.30
C SER A 504 0.79 -21.46 -22.09
N ALA A 505 -0.35 -20.80 -21.91
CA ALA A 505 -1.65 -21.44 -21.87
C ALA A 505 -2.71 -20.49 -22.42
N THR A 506 -3.80 -21.06 -22.95
CA THR A 506 -4.98 -20.30 -23.37
C THR A 506 -6.08 -20.50 -22.34
N PHE A 507 -6.59 -19.40 -21.82
CA PHE A 507 -7.75 -19.34 -20.94
C PHE A 507 -8.92 -18.68 -21.68
N SER A 508 -10.09 -19.27 -21.58
CA SER A 508 -11.32 -18.67 -22.10
C SER A 508 -12.35 -18.56 -21.01
N ASP A 509 -12.75 -17.33 -20.75
CA ASP A 509 -13.85 -16.94 -19.88
C ASP A 509 -14.40 -15.58 -20.37
N ASP A 510 -15.69 -15.31 -20.20
CA ASP A 510 -16.32 -14.04 -20.60
C ASP A 510 -16.02 -12.91 -19.59
N ASN A 511 -15.60 -13.25 -18.36
CA ASN A 511 -15.26 -12.31 -17.28
C ASN A 511 -13.94 -12.67 -16.57
N LEU A 512 -12.95 -13.11 -17.35
CA LEU A 512 -11.61 -13.39 -16.84
C LEU A 512 -11.00 -12.15 -16.17
N GLU A 513 -10.63 -12.25 -14.90
CA GLU A 513 -10.08 -11.14 -14.11
C GLU A 513 -8.57 -11.12 -14.13
N SER A 514 -7.94 -12.25 -13.81
CA SER A 514 -6.49 -12.33 -13.68
C SER A 514 -5.95 -13.63 -14.24
N VAL A 515 -4.68 -13.59 -14.67
CA VAL A 515 -3.89 -14.79 -14.93
C VAL A 515 -2.52 -14.61 -14.28
N THR A 516 -2.27 -15.40 -13.26
CA THR A 516 -1.04 -15.39 -12.48
C THR A 516 -0.25 -16.66 -12.76
N ALA A 517 1.02 -16.51 -13.06
CA ALA A 517 1.97 -17.60 -13.07
C ALA A 517 2.39 -17.93 -11.64
N ILE A 518 2.26 -19.21 -11.30
CA ILE A 518 2.58 -19.76 -10.00
C ILE A 518 3.82 -20.64 -10.14
N PHE A 519 4.85 -20.33 -9.35
CA PHE A 519 6.08 -21.11 -9.23
C PHE A 519 6.18 -21.64 -7.81
N GLY A 520 6.69 -22.84 -7.65
CA GLY A 520 6.77 -23.46 -6.34
C GLY A 520 7.08 -24.93 -6.45
N ILE A 521 6.90 -25.66 -5.37
CA ILE A 521 7.37 -27.03 -5.23
C ILE A 521 6.21 -27.96 -4.92
N GLU A 522 6.13 -29.06 -5.65
CA GLU A 522 5.18 -30.12 -5.35
C GLU A 522 5.78 -31.13 -4.39
N TYR A 523 5.18 -31.27 -3.20
CA TYR A 523 5.53 -32.26 -2.19
C TYR A 523 4.27 -32.96 -1.66
N GLU A 524 4.25 -34.29 -1.68
CA GLU A 524 3.10 -35.10 -1.22
C GLU A 524 1.71 -34.69 -1.79
N LYS A 525 1.66 -34.17 -3.03
CA LYS A 525 0.47 -33.58 -3.70
C LYS A 525 0.01 -32.23 -3.14
N THR A 526 0.86 -31.56 -2.38
CA THR A 526 0.68 -30.17 -1.99
C THR A 526 1.67 -29.33 -2.78
N PHE A 527 1.18 -28.24 -3.35
CA PHE A 527 2.01 -27.22 -3.94
C PHE A 527 2.37 -26.18 -2.88
N MET A 528 3.66 -26.06 -2.59
CA MET A 528 4.22 -25.27 -1.49
C MET A 528 5.23 -24.25 -2.00
N ALA A 529 5.55 -23.25 -1.17
CA ALA A 529 6.55 -22.22 -1.44
C ALA A 529 6.26 -21.49 -2.76
N VAL A 530 5.17 -20.72 -2.73
CA VAL A 530 4.59 -20.11 -3.93
C VAL A 530 5.23 -18.75 -4.16
N ALA A 531 5.84 -18.57 -5.33
CA ALA A 531 6.09 -17.26 -5.91
C ALA A 531 4.99 -16.98 -6.92
N GLU A 532 4.34 -15.85 -6.77
CA GLU A 532 3.36 -15.35 -7.71
C GLU A 532 4.02 -14.34 -8.65
N VAL A 533 3.75 -14.49 -9.94
CA VAL A 533 4.24 -13.57 -10.97
C VAL A 533 3.15 -13.39 -12.00
N GLU A 534 2.93 -12.20 -12.51
CA GLU A 534 1.90 -11.99 -13.52
C GLU A 534 2.27 -12.67 -14.87
N ALA A 535 1.25 -13.18 -15.56
CA ALA A 535 1.37 -13.77 -16.89
C ALA A 535 0.97 -12.76 -17.98
N TYR A 536 1.56 -12.86 -19.18
CA TYR A 536 1.39 -11.82 -20.21
C TYR A 536 0.37 -12.19 -21.25
N PRO A 537 -0.64 -11.35 -21.47
CA PRO A 537 -1.52 -11.52 -22.59
C PRO A 537 -0.73 -11.33 -23.89
N THR A 538 -0.93 -12.24 -24.82
CA THR A 538 -0.38 -12.16 -26.18
C THR A 538 -1.40 -11.51 -27.12
N THR A 539 -1.08 -11.35 -28.41
CA THR A 539 -2.10 -10.94 -29.41
C THR A 539 -3.15 -12.01 -29.69
N VAL A 540 -2.90 -13.26 -29.28
CA VAL A 540 -3.88 -14.33 -29.41
C VAL A 540 -4.83 -14.19 -28.22
N SER A 541 -6.12 -14.01 -28.51
CA SER A 541 -7.15 -13.82 -27.48
C SER A 541 -7.13 -14.94 -26.45
N GLY A 542 -7.10 -14.58 -25.16
CA GLY A 542 -7.08 -15.53 -24.04
C GLY A 542 -5.76 -16.26 -23.84
N GLN A 543 -4.76 -16.07 -24.71
CA GLN A 543 -3.46 -16.73 -24.57
C GLN A 543 -2.49 -15.89 -23.77
N TYR A 544 -1.89 -16.54 -22.75
CA TYR A 544 -0.90 -15.97 -21.87
C TYR A 544 0.44 -16.69 -21.99
N PHE A 545 1.52 -15.95 -21.77
CA PHE A 545 2.88 -16.49 -21.68
C PHE A 545 3.50 -16.08 -20.35
N THR A 546 4.31 -16.93 -19.75
CA THR A 546 5.22 -16.58 -18.66
C THR A 546 6.56 -17.27 -18.92
N PRO A 547 7.70 -16.58 -18.86
CA PRO A 547 8.98 -17.24 -18.98
C PRO A 547 9.33 -18.00 -17.72
N ALA A 548 10.34 -18.84 -17.86
CA ALA A 548 10.81 -19.65 -16.77
C ALA A 548 11.48 -18.77 -15.70
N TRP A 549 11.16 -19.04 -14.44
CA TRP A 549 11.69 -18.31 -13.30
C TRP A 549 13.10 -18.78 -12.95
N ASN A 550 13.93 -17.86 -12.48
CA ASN A 550 15.36 -18.09 -12.24
C ASN A 550 15.68 -18.66 -10.86
N LYS A 551 14.64 -18.86 -10.02
CA LYS A 551 14.73 -19.42 -8.66
C LYS A 551 15.41 -18.54 -7.63
N GLU A 552 15.58 -17.25 -7.91
CA GLU A 552 16.12 -16.30 -6.94
C GLU A 552 15.00 -15.78 -6.05
N TRP A 553 15.10 -16.08 -4.75
CA TRP A 553 14.20 -15.58 -3.75
C TRP A 553 14.81 -14.41 -2.97
N TYR A 554 14.01 -13.48 -2.43
CA TYR A 554 14.49 -12.58 -1.38
C TYR A 554 14.56 -13.36 -0.06
N CYS A 555 15.66 -13.14 0.62
CA CYS A 555 15.89 -13.64 1.95
C CYS A 555 16.19 -12.49 2.89
N VAL A 556 15.77 -12.63 4.14
CA VAL A 556 16.13 -11.73 5.21
C VAL A 556 17.27 -12.32 6.03
N ILE A 557 18.30 -11.52 6.25
CA ILE A 557 19.41 -11.79 7.16
C ILE A 557 19.06 -11.15 8.50
N TYR A 558 18.88 -12.00 9.51
CA TYR A 558 18.38 -11.57 10.83
C TYR A 558 19.43 -11.61 11.94
N ASP A 559 20.62 -12.16 11.66
CA ASP A 559 21.71 -12.21 12.63
C ASP A 559 23.13 -12.01 12.02
N PRO A 560 24.15 -11.68 12.85
CA PRO A 560 25.52 -11.45 12.38
C PRO A 560 26.25 -12.64 11.78
N SER A 561 25.72 -13.87 11.92
CA SER A 561 26.27 -15.07 11.29
C SER A 561 25.97 -15.12 9.79
N LYS A 562 25.10 -14.22 9.30
CA LYS A 562 24.61 -14.16 7.92
C LYS A 562 23.72 -15.36 7.57
N ASP A 563 23.02 -15.90 8.55
CA ASP A 563 21.92 -16.83 8.30
C ASP A 563 20.76 -16.07 7.64
N THR A 564 20.15 -16.72 6.65
CA THR A 564 19.10 -16.17 5.81
C THR A 564 17.81 -16.96 5.99
N GLU A 565 16.68 -16.27 6.10
CA GLU A 565 15.36 -16.89 6.03
C GLU A 565 14.64 -16.44 4.76
N TRP A 566 13.97 -17.39 4.10
CA TRP A 566 13.20 -17.15 2.89
C TRP A 566 11.94 -16.30 3.17
N MET A 567 11.66 -15.34 2.29
CA MET A 567 10.48 -14.48 2.40
C MET A 567 9.40 -14.84 1.35
N PRO A 568 8.18 -15.22 1.74
CA PRO A 568 7.07 -15.43 0.82
C PRO A 568 6.46 -14.08 0.40
N LEU A 569 7.10 -13.39 -0.55
CA LEU A 569 6.67 -12.08 -1.02
C LEU A 569 5.63 -12.15 -2.16
N THR A 570 4.59 -11.34 -2.03
CA THR A 570 3.58 -11.04 -3.07
C THR A 570 3.89 -9.70 -3.73
N PHE A 571 3.79 -9.62 -5.06
CA PHE A 571 3.93 -8.34 -5.78
C PHE A 571 2.66 -7.50 -5.58
N GLU A 572 2.82 -6.25 -5.17
CA GLU A 572 1.70 -5.31 -5.02
C GLU A 572 1.65 -4.32 -6.18
N ASP A 573 2.69 -3.51 -6.35
CA ASP A 573 2.67 -2.42 -7.33
C ASP A 573 4.06 -2.04 -7.85
N ARG A 574 4.09 -1.23 -8.91
CA ARG A 574 5.27 -0.62 -9.46
C ARG A 574 5.02 0.84 -9.81
N TYR A 575 6.02 1.65 -9.53
CA TYR A 575 5.95 3.07 -9.82
C TYR A 575 7.25 3.70 -10.27
N GLU A 576 7.13 4.90 -10.82
CA GLU A 576 8.25 5.79 -11.12
C GLU A 576 8.22 6.99 -10.18
N GLU A 577 9.34 7.25 -9.49
CA GLU A 577 9.54 8.44 -8.67
C GLU A 577 10.91 9.06 -9.02
N ASP A 578 10.93 10.38 -9.27
CA ASP A 578 12.15 11.11 -9.66
C ASP A 578 12.95 10.49 -10.84
N GLY A 579 12.26 9.81 -11.76
CA GLY A 579 12.84 9.14 -12.91
C GLY A 579 13.51 7.79 -12.61
N LYS A 580 13.28 7.23 -11.42
CA LYS A 580 13.68 5.87 -11.01
C LYS A 580 12.46 4.99 -10.83
N GLU A 581 12.61 3.70 -11.12
CA GLU A 581 11.53 2.72 -10.99
C GLU A 581 11.65 1.97 -9.65
N TYR A 582 10.51 1.80 -8.97
CA TYR A 582 10.40 1.07 -7.71
C TYR A 582 9.32 -0.02 -7.80
N THR A 583 9.47 -1.06 -7.00
CA THR A 583 8.51 -2.17 -6.88
C THR A 583 8.19 -2.42 -5.42
N LEU A 584 6.91 -2.50 -5.09
CA LEU A 584 6.40 -2.82 -3.76
C LEU A 584 6.06 -4.31 -3.69
N TYR A 585 6.60 -4.98 -2.67
CA TYR A 585 6.25 -6.35 -2.31
C TYR A 585 5.66 -6.39 -0.90
N LEU A 586 4.75 -7.33 -0.64
CA LEU A 586 4.11 -7.55 0.64
C LEU A 586 4.38 -8.97 1.14
N ALA A 587 4.47 -9.17 2.44
CA ALA A 587 4.42 -10.48 3.09
C ALA A 587 3.50 -10.43 4.30
N GLU A 588 2.65 -11.44 4.44
CA GLU A 588 1.87 -11.66 5.67
C GLU A 588 2.79 -12.24 6.75
N ILE A 589 2.80 -11.62 7.93
CA ILE A 589 3.63 -12.05 9.06
C ILE A 589 2.83 -12.03 10.35
N ASP A 590 3.20 -12.91 11.27
CA ASP A 590 3.01 -12.62 12.70
C ASP A 590 4.22 -11.83 13.18
N TYR A 591 3.97 -10.65 13.71
CA TYR A 591 4.96 -9.74 14.25
C TYR A 591 4.93 -9.76 15.78
N TYR A 592 6.11 -9.87 16.40
CA TYR A 592 6.28 -9.75 17.84
C TYR A 592 7.24 -8.62 18.11
N GLU A 593 6.72 -7.54 18.68
CA GLU A 593 7.55 -6.43 19.14
C GLU A 593 8.53 -6.90 20.24
N ASN A 594 9.72 -6.31 20.27
CA ASN A 594 10.78 -6.63 21.20
C ASN A 594 10.28 -6.70 22.67
N GLY A 595 10.43 -7.88 23.27
CA GLY A 595 10.01 -8.15 24.65
C GLY A 595 8.56 -8.58 24.81
N SER A 596 7.76 -8.58 23.74
CA SER A 596 6.43 -9.21 23.69
C SER A 596 6.53 -10.72 23.45
N GLU A 597 5.58 -11.45 24.01
CA GLU A 597 5.32 -12.87 23.68
C GLU A 597 3.99 -13.05 22.94
N GLU A 598 3.23 -11.96 22.75
CA GLU A 598 1.98 -11.93 22.00
C GLU A 598 2.28 -11.49 20.56
N ALA A 599 1.71 -12.23 19.62
CA ALA A 599 1.86 -11.96 18.19
C ALA A 599 0.75 -11.02 17.72
N GLU A 600 1.09 -10.08 16.86
CA GLU A 600 0.15 -9.24 16.13
C GLU A 600 0.22 -9.64 14.65
N THR A 601 -0.94 -9.82 14.00
CA THR A 601 -0.94 -10.02 12.55
C THR A 601 -0.49 -8.73 11.88
N ALA A 602 0.39 -8.83 10.88
CA ALA A 602 0.97 -7.66 10.23
C ALA A 602 1.34 -7.93 8.77
N ILE A 603 1.48 -6.84 8.01
CA ILE A 603 2.04 -6.84 6.67
C ILE A 603 3.47 -6.31 6.73
N LEU A 604 4.43 -7.08 6.21
CA LEU A 604 5.76 -6.59 5.86
C LEU A 604 5.74 -6.06 4.43
N GLU A 605 5.94 -4.76 4.26
CA GLU A 605 6.15 -4.11 2.98
C GLU A 605 7.66 -4.05 2.67
N LEU A 606 8.05 -4.34 1.43
CA LEU A 606 9.41 -4.13 0.90
C LEU A 606 9.37 -3.25 -0.34
N VAL A 607 10.17 -2.18 -0.34
CA VAL A 607 10.40 -1.33 -1.52
C VAL A 607 11.72 -1.70 -2.16
N VAL A 608 11.64 -2.01 -3.45
CA VAL A 608 12.74 -2.53 -4.26
C VAL A 608 13.03 -1.58 -5.42
N ASP A 609 14.30 -1.23 -5.62
CA ASP A 609 14.70 -0.37 -6.75
C ASP A 609 14.79 -1.11 -8.09
N GLU A 610 15.01 -0.36 -9.16
CA GLU A 610 15.26 -0.86 -10.52
C GLU A 610 16.45 -1.85 -10.67
N ASN A 611 17.32 -1.94 -9.66
CA ASN A 611 18.44 -2.87 -9.60
C ASN A 611 18.12 -4.12 -8.78
N ASN A 612 16.88 -4.25 -8.29
CA ASN A 612 16.39 -5.31 -7.43
C ASN A 612 16.97 -5.30 -6.01
N VAL A 613 17.49 -4.16 -5.56
CA VAL A 613 17.97 -3.96 -4.20
C VAL A 613 16.79 -3.51 -3.34
N VAL A 614 16.60 -4.16 -2.19
CA VAL A 614 15.67 -3.64 -1.17
C VAL A 614 16.25 -2.34 -0.65
N VAL A 615 15.57 -1.25 -0.95
CA VAL A 615 15.95 0.09 -0.48
C VAL A 615 15.17 0.46 0.76
N ASP A 616 14.05 -0.21 1.02
CA ASP A 616 13.23 0.07 2.17
C ASP A 616 12.32 -1.10 2.60
N HIS A 617 11.86 -1.04 3.85
CA HIS A 617 10.92 -2.01 4.44
C HIS A 617 10.05 -1.40 5.55
N SER A 618 8.85 -1.89 5.78
CA SER A 618 8.01 -1.48 6.93
C SER A 618 7.10 -2.61 7.36
N VAL A 619 6.70 -2.60 8.62
CA VAL A 619 5.72 -3.53 9.19
C VAL A 619 4.51 -2.72 9.63
N ARG A 620 3.32 -3.10 9.17
CA ARG A 620 2.05 -2.51 9.59
C ARG A 620 1.16 -3.58 10.21
N THR A 621 0.85 -3.44 11.49
CA THR A 621 -0.03 -4.37 12.20
C THR A 621 -1.50 -4.12 11.85
N TYR A 622 -2.29 -5.19 11.90
CA TYR A 622 -3.72 -5.11 11.72
C TYR A 622 -4.47 -6.16 12.56
N GLU A 623 -5.74 -5.92 12.81
CA GLU A 623 -6.66 -6.86 13.46
C GLU A 623 -7.83 -7.18 12.51
N VAL A 624 -8.44 -8.35 12.67
CA VAL A 624 -9.68 -8.72 11.95
C VAL A 624 -10.83 -8.72 12.96
N LEU A 625 -11.87 -7.95 12.70
CA LEU A 625 -13.03 -7.73 13.55
C LEU A 625 -14.24 -8.46 12.98
N TYR A 626 -14.72 -9.47 13.69
CA TYR A 626 -15.88 -10.24 13.25
C TYR A 626 -17.15 -9.64 13.84
N GLY A 627 -18.12 -9.30 12.98
CA GLY A 627 -19.39 -8.70 13.37
C GLY A 627 -20.33 -9.66 14.11
N SER A 628 -20.06 -10.97 14.07
CA SER A 628 -20.75 -12.00 14.86
C SER A 628 -19.97 -13.32 14.89
N ASP A 629 -20.38 -14.27 15.75
CA ASP A 629 -19.79 -15.62 15.79
C ASP A 629 -19.95 -16.40 14.46
N ASP A 630 -20.89 -15.99 13.60
CA ASP A 630 -21.15 -16.59 12.28
C ASP A 630 -20.52 -15.79 11.13
N ASP A 631 -19.81 -14.69 11.43
CA ASP A 631 -19.09 -13.89 10.45
C ASP A 631 -17.73 -14.55 10.18
N GLU A 632 -17.56 -15.08 8.98
CA GLU A 632 -16.34 -15.77 8.55
C GLU A 632 -15.36 -14.83 7.81
N GLU A 633 -15.79 -13.60 7.47
CA GLU A 633 -14.99 -12.66 6.66
C GLU A 633 -14.30 -11.61 7.56
N GLY A 634 -15.06 -10.94 8.44
CA GLY A 634 -14.57 -9.91 9.34
C GLY A 634 -14.01 -8.64 8.67
N ASP A 635 -14.11 -7.49 9.34
CA ASP A 635 -13.59 -6.20 8.89
C ASP A 635 -12.13 -6.02 9.35
N ILE A 636 -11.26 -5.49 8.50
CA ILE A 636 -9.85 -5.30 8.87
C ILE A 636 -9.64 -3.95 9.53
N ARG A 637 -8.80 -3.92 10.55
CA ARG A 637 -8.33 -2.72 11.21
C ARG A 637 -6.84 -2.58 10.99
N PHE A 638 -6.38 -1.57 10.28
CA PHE A 638 -4.96 -1.21 10.26
C PHE A 638 -4.61 -0.26 11.40
N ASP A 639 -3.41 -0.43 11.95
CA ASP A 639 -2.79 0.58 12.81
C ASP A 639 -2.34 1.79 11.95
N ARG A 640 -2.37 3.01 12.52
CA ARG A 640 -1.76 4.21 11.91
C ARG A 640 -0.23 4.16 11.97
N ILE A 641 0.33 3.27 12.79
CA ILE A 641 1.76 3.19 13.03
C ILE A 641 2.40 2.15 12.11
N GLU A 642 3.36 2.60 11.32
CA GLU A 642 4.28 1.73 10.59
C GLU A 642 5.61 1.64 11.33
N LYS A 643 6.13 0.43 11.49
CA LYS A 643 7.37 0.18 12.21
C LYS A 643 8.46 -0.36 11.28
N LYS A 644 9.71 -0.12 11.65
CA LYS A 644 10.84 -0.89 11.12
C LYS A 644 11.00 -2.15 11.96
N ILE A 645 11.46 -3.23 11.32
CA ILE A 645 11.99 -4.36 12.07
C ILE A 645 13.30 -3.94 12.74
N GLU A 646 13.39 -4.09 14.06
CA GLU A 646 14.54 -3.76 14.89
C GLU A 646 15.14 -5.00 15.56
N ALA A 647 16.33 -4.84 16.16
CA ALA A 647 16.96 -5.91 16.93
C ALA A 647 16.14 -6.20 18.21
N GLY A 648 15.71 -7.46 18.34
CA GLY A 648 14.88 -7.97 19.42
C GLY A 648 13.46 -8.33 18.98
N ASP A 649 13.02 -7.79 17.85
CA ASP A 649 11.73 -8.19 17.26
C ASP A 649 11.79 -9.64 16.78
N LYS A 650 10.63 -10.25 16.70
CA LYS A 650 10.47 -11.57 16.12
C LYS A 650 9.42 -11.53 15.02
N ILE A 651 9.63 -12.31 13.96
CA ILE A 651 8.61 -12.49 12.91
C ILE A 651 8.43 -13.96 12.59
N GLN A 652 7.24 -14.30 12.17
CA GLN A 652 6.94 -15.58 11.54
C GLN A 652 6.20 -15.32 10.23
N PHE A 653 6.73 -15.86 9.14
CA PHE A 653 6.15 -15.66 7.82
C PHE A 653 4.97 -16.60 7.59
N TRP A 654 3.92 -16.06 6.97
CA TRP A 654 2.78 -16.81 6.47
C TRP A 654 2.84 -16.87 4.95
N THR A 655 2.46 -18.02 4.42
CA THR A 655 2.14 -18.21 3.00
C THR A 655 0.94 -19.12 2.90
N TYR A 656 0.46 -19.38 1.70
CA TYR A 656 -0.56 -20.40 1.49
C TYR A 656 -0.02 -21.55 0.64
N THR A 657 -0.59 -22.73 0.84
CA THR A 657 -0.35 -23.92 0.03
C THR A 657 -1.65 -24.48 -0.48
N PHE A 658 -1.63 -25.24 -1.55
CA PHE A 658 -2.85 -25.84 -2.08
C PHE A 658 -2.62 -27.25 -2.61
N ALA A 659 -3.68 -28.05 -2.61
CA ALA A 659 -3.62 -29.39 -3.16
C ALA A 659 -3.39 -29.32 -4.68
N SER A 660 -2.40 -30.05 -5.19
CA SER A 660 -2.07 -30.05 -6.62
C SER A 660 -3.21 -30.58 -7.50
N ASP A 661 -4.12 -31.37 -6.93
CA ASP A 661 -5.34 -31.86 -7.60
C ASP A 661 -6.60 -31.05 -7.28
N ASP A 662 -6.54 -30.08 -6.35
CA ASP A 662 -7.65 -29.21 -5.97
C ASP A 662 -7.12 -27.84 -5.47
N PRO A 663 -6.57 -27.01 -6.37
CA PRO A 663 -5.85 -25.78 -6.02
C PRO A 663 -6.68 -24.71 -5.32
N GLU A 664 -8.01 -24.81 -5.33
CA GLU A 664 -8.90 -23.90 -4.58
C GLU A 664 -9.01 -24.25 -3.10
N LYS A 665 -8.57 -25.44 -2.70
CA LYS A 665 -8.41 -25.78 -1.29
C LYS A 665 -7.02 -25.37 -0.85
N TYR A 666 -6.83 -24.06 -0.75
CA TYR A 666 -5.62 -23.51 -0.18
C TYR A 666 -5.75 -23.41 1.34
N GLU A 667 -4.62 -23.56 2.03
CA GLU A 667 -4.47 -23.43 3.46
C GLU A 667 -3.32 -22.47 3.73
N TRP A 668 -3.56 -21.44 4.54
CA TRP A 668 -2.49 -20.62 5.10
C TRP A 668 -1.63 -21.49 6.03
N ILE A 669 -0.32 -21.42 5.84
CA ILE A 669 0.68 -22.10 6.64
C ILE A 669 1.77 -21.13 7.07
N GLU A 670 2.38 -21.43 8.19
CA GLU A 670 3.61 -20.81 8.63
C GLU A 670 4.78 -21.40 7.81
N THR A 671 5.61 -20.55 7.20
CA THR A 671 6.74 -20.99 6.39
C THR A 671 8.05 -21.05 7.15
N SER A 672 8.18 -20.23 8.19
CA SER A 672 9.40 -20.09 8.97
C SER A 672 9.18 -20.52 10.42
N GLU A 673 10.26 -20.90 11.10
CA GLU A 673 10.27 -20.78 12.55
C GLU A 673 10.16 -19.29 12.93
N ILE A 674 9.84 -19.01 14.20
CA ILE A 674 9.89 -17.63 14.70
C ILE A 674 11.34 -17.14 14.62
N ILE A 675 11.59 -16.22 13.69
CA ILE A 675 12.87 -15.59 13.48
C ILE A 675 13.05 -14.53 14.56
N THR A 676 14.18 -14.53 15.25
CA THR A 676 14.52 -13.43 16.18
C THR A 676 15.61 -12.57 15.57
N PHE A 677 15.31 -11.28 15.36
CA PHE A 677 16.29 -10.33 14.85
C PHE A 677 17.29 -9.99 15.95
N THR A 678 18.58 -10.24 15.70
CA THR A 678 19.66 -9.83 16.63
C THR A 678 20.47 -8.64 16.10
N GLN A 679 20.10 -8.16 14.91
CA GLN A 679 20.59 -6.96 14.25
C GLN A 679 19.45 -6.34 13.42
N GLU A 680 19.67 -5.15 12.86
CA GLU A 680 18.80 -4.65 11.78
C GLU A 680 18.79 -5.64 10.61
N PRO A 681 17.64 -5.87 9.97
CA PRO A 681 17.54 -6.81 8.87
C PRO A 681 18.37 -6.33 7.68
N GLU A 682 19.09 -7.25 7.07
CA GLU A 682 19.64 -7.05 5.73
C GLU A 682 18.87 -7.94 4.76
N PHE A 683 18.75 -7.53 3.50
CA PHE A 683 18.01 -8.27 2.50
C PHE A 683 18.91 -8.60 1.32
N GLU A 684 18.81 -9.83 0.82
CA GLU A 684 19.53 -10.25 -0.37
C GLU A 684 18.72 -11.23 -1.20
N LYS A 685 19.24 -11.57 -2.38
CA LYS A 685 18.65 -12.62 -3.22
C LYS A 685 19.49 -13.86 -3.23
N GLU A 686 18.83 -14.99 -3.09
CA GLU A 686 19.47 -16.30 -3.13
C GLU A 686 18.76 -17.26 -4.06
N VAL A 687 19.54 -18.08 -4.77
CA VAL A 687 18.98 -19.23 -5.48
C VAL A 687 18.76 -20.35 -4.48
N LEU A 688 17.50 -20.59 -4.11
CA LEU A 688 17.16 -21.62 -3.13
C LEU A 688 16.92 -22.98 -3.80
N GLU A 689 17.44 -24.03 -3.16
CA GLU A 689 17.09 -25.42 -3.44
C GLU A 689 16.49 -26.02 -2.17
N PHE A 690 15.29 -26.58 -2.29
CA PHE A 690 14.59 -27.17 -1.17
C PHE A 690 14.78 -28.69 -1.20
N GLU A 691 14.92 -29.30 -0.03
CA GLU A 691 15.07 -30.75 0.13
C GLU A 691 13.96 -31.29 1.04
N ASP A 692 13.49 -32.51 0.77
CA ASP A 692 12.62 -33.22 1.71
C ASP A 692 13.39 -33.72 2.96
N GLU A 693 12.67 -34.30 3.92
CA GLU A 693 13.25 -34.89 5.14
C GLU A 693 14.34 -35.95 4.87
N SER A 694 14.39 -36.51 3.65
CA SER A 694 15.39 -37.49 3.24
C SER A 694 16.63 -36.88 2.57
N GLY A 695 16.68 -35.55 2.43
CA GLY A 695 17.73 -34.81 1.72
C GLY A 695 17.60 -34.89 0.20
N LYS A 696 16.39 -35.20 -0.32
CA LYS A 696 16.16 -35.24 -1.76
C LYS A 696 15.70 -33.86 -2.22
N ILE A 697 16.45 -33.30 -3.17
CA ILE A 697 16.10 -32.03 -3.82
C ILE A 697 14.72 -32.13 -4.46
N LEU A 698 13.86 -31.21 -4.07
CA LEU A 698 12.52 -31.04 -4.58
C LEU A 698 12.55 -30.26 -5.90
N LYS A 699 11.60 -30.59 -6.79
CA LYS A 699 11.53 -29.96 -8.11
C LYS A 699 10.59 -28.76 -8.07
N TYR A 700 11.04 -27.66 -8.65
CA TYR A 700 10.19 -26.54 -9.00
C TYR A 700 9.23 -26.93 -10.12
N ARG A 701 7.94 -26.64 -9.93
CA ARG A 701 6.88 -26.81 -10.91
C ARG A 701 6.27 -25.44 -11.20
N TYR A 702 5.60 -25.40 -12.34
CA TYR A 702 5.06 -24.21 -12.94
C TYR A 702 3.59 -24.45 -13.21
N ALA A 703 2.78 -23.44 -12.93
CA ALA A 703 1.40 -23.39 -13.34
C ALA A 703 1.01 -21.97 -13.71
N MET A 704 -0.11 -21.85 -14.41
CA MET A 704 -0.84 -20.61 -14.50
C MET A 704 -2.19 -20.82 -13.82
N TRP A 705 -2.54 -19.90 -12.95
CA TRP A 705 -3.83 -19.75 -12.32
C TRP A 705 -4.59 -18.67 -13.05
N ALA A 706 -5.77 -19.00 -13.56
CA ALA A 706 -6.72 -18.03 -14.06
C ALA A 706 -7.87 -17.91 -13.08
N GLU A 707 -8.25 -16.68 -12.79
CA GLU A 707 -9.38 -16.37 -11.92
C GLU A 707 -10.35 -15.48 -12.69
N ASP A 708 -11.63 -15.81 -12.59
CA ASP A 708 -12.70 -14.93 -13.06
C ASP A 708 -13.10 -13.94 -11.96
N ILE A 709 -13.93 -12.97 -12.33
CA ILE A 709 -14.49 -11.95 -11.44
C ILE A 709 -15.15 -12.49 -10.16
N ASN A 710 -15.60 -13.75 -10.14
CA ASN A 710 -16.26 -14.38 -9.00
C ASN A 710 -15.35 -15.32 -8.22
N ASN A 711 -14.05 -15.13 -8.37
CA ASN A 711 -13.01 -15.91 -7.74
C ASN A 711 -13.11 -17.41 -8.10
N ASN A 712 -13.75 -17.77 -9.23
CA ASN A 712 -13.71 -19.16 -9.68
C ASN A 712 -12.39 -19.42 -10.40
N GLY A 713 -11.58 -20.26 -9.77
CA GLY A 713 -10.24 -20.53 -10.21
C GLY A 713 -10.11 -21.69 -11.19
N ARG A 714 -9.16 -21.56 -12.11
CA ARG A 714 -8.67 -22.69 -12.90
C ARG A 714 -7.16 -22.66 -13.06
N MET A 715 -6.51 -23.70 -12.54
CA MET A 715 -5.10 -23.94 -12.76
C MET A 715 -4.86 -24.82 -14.00
N THR A 716 -3.75 -24.57 -14.69
CA THR A 716 -3.14 -25.55 -15.58
C THR A 716 -2.58 -26.74 -14.78
N ASP A 717 -2.36 -27.88 -15.43
CA ASP A 717 -1.58 -28.97 -14.81
C ASP A 717 -0.18 -28.46 -14.40
N LEU A 718 0.31 -28.91 -13.24
CA LEU A 718 1.68 -28.62 -12.81
C LEU A 718 2.69 -29.16 -13.84
N ALA A 719 3.57 -28.30 -14.32
CA ALA A 719 4.51 -28.63 -15.38
C ALA A 719 5.98 -28.44 -14.96
N ASP A 720 6.85 -29.25 -15.56
CA ASP A 720 8.29 -29.03 -15.57
C ASP A 720 8.62 -28.14 -16.79
N VAL A 721 9.17 -26.94 -16.56
CA VAL A 721 9.65 -26.06 -17.64
C VAL A 721 11.13 -26.36 -17.91
N GLU A 722 11.40 -27.04 -19.01
CA GLU A 722 12.75 -27.33 -19.51
C GLU A 722 13.47 -26.03 -19.89
N GLY A 723 14.61 -25.78 -19.23
CA GLY A 723 15.33 -24.53 -19.41
C GLY A 723 14.81 -23.38 -18.55
N ALA A 724 13.99 -23.66 -17.52
CA ALA A 724 14.07 -22.91 -16.28
C ALA A 724 15.52 -22.88 -15.85
N SER A 725 16.18 -21.76 -16.14
CA SER A 725 17.57 -21.56 -15.81
C SER A 725 17.74 -21.95 -14.34
N ALA A 726 18.52 -22.99 -14.06
CA ALA A 726 19.27 -23.01 -12.81
C ALA A 726 20.02 -21.69 -12.82
N GLY A 727 19.57 -20.68 -12.06
CA GLY A 727 19.91 -19.25 -12.19
C GLY A 727 21.16 -19.04 -13.03
N SER A 728 20.98 -18.93 -14.36
CA SER A 728 22.07 -19.36 -15.23
C SER A 728 22.99 -18.20 -15.55
N LYS A 729 24.27 -18.48 -15.31
CA LYS A 729 25.48 -17.78 -15.75
C LYS A 729 25.53 -17.55 -17.27
N ASP A 730 24.49 -17.95 -18.02
CA ASP A 730 24.37 -17.79 -19.47
C ASP A 730 23.70 -16.47 -19.89
N THR A 731 23.22 -15.64 -18.96
CA THR A 731 22.60 -14.33 -19.29
C THR A 731 23.59 -13.16 -19.29
N GLY A 732 24.86 -13.40 -18.91
CA GLY A 732 25.90 -12.38 -18.80
C GLY A 732 25.72 -11.47 -17.57
N TYR A 733 26.44 -10.34 -17.52
CA TYR A 733 26.56 -9.46 -16.37
C TYR A 733 26.64 -8.00 -16.82
N LEU A 734 25.93 -7.10 -16.15
CA LEU A 734 26.13 -5.66 -16.31
C LEU A 734 27.22 -5.18 -15.37
N VAL A 735 28.26 -4.55 -15.93
CA VAL A 735 29.39 -4.01 -15.15
C VAL A 735 29.22 -2.52 -14.88
N THR A 736 28.40 -1.85 -15.69
CA THR A 736 27.89 -0.48 -15.51
C THR A 736 26.46 -0.43 -16.08
N SER A 737 25.77 0.70 -15.97
CA SER A 737 24.45 0.97 -16.59
C SER A 737 24.39 0.69 -18.10
N ASP A 738 25.54 0.76 -18.76
CA ASP A 738 25.64 0.78 -20.23
C ASP A 738 26.53 -0.33 -20.80
N LEU A 739 27.20 -1.13 -19.95
CA LEU A 739 28.14 -2.17 -20.38
C LEU A 739 27.76 -3.56 -19.86
N TRP A 740 27.34 -4.44 -20.77
CA TRP A 740 27.07 -5.84 -20.52
C TRP A 740 28.25 -6.72 -20.98
N ILE A 741 28.54 -7.80 -20.25
CA ILE A 741 29.60 -8.77 -20.54
C ILE A 741 29.11 -10.20 -20.36
N LYS A 742 29.74 -11.17 -21.03
CA LYS A 742 29.48 -12.60 -20.84
C LYS A 742 30.71 -13.41 -21.21
N ALA A 743 30.89 -14.56 -20.56
CA ALA A 743 31.83 -15.57 -21.00
C ALA A 743 31.19 -16.96 -20.92
N VAL A 744 31.46 -17.80 -21.92
CA VAL A 744 30.97 -19.19 -22.01
C VAL A 744 32.18 -20.09 -22.26
N ILE A 745 32.38 -21.07 -21.39
CA ILE A 745 33.47 -22.03 -21.49
C ILE A 745 32.93 -23.32 -22.11
N HIS A 746 33.57 -23.78 -23.18
CA HIS A 746 33.21 -25.04 -23.82
C HIS A 746 34.06 -26.16 -23.24
N THR A 747 33.45 -26.95 -22.36
CA THR A 747 34.08 -28.04 -21.63
C THR A 747 33.91 -29.37 -22.37
N GLU A 748 34.87 -30.28 -22.26
CA GLU A 748 34.72 -31.65 -22.81
C GLU A 748 33.68 -32.48 -22.02
N GLU A 749 33.49 -32.15 -20.74
CA GLU A 749 32.68 -32.91 -19.78
C GLU A 749 31.19 -32.57 -19.87
N LYS A 750 30.84 -31.28 -20.01
CA LYS A 750 29.44 -30.79 -19.98
C LYS A 750 29.05 -29.97 -21.22
N GLY A 751 29.96 -29.76 -22.17
CA GLY A 751 29.71 -28.83 -23.27
C GLY A 751 29.82 -27.38 -22.82
N ALA A 752 29.02 -26.48 -23.42
CA ALA A 752 29.04 -25.06 -23.12
C ALA A 752 28.48 -24.77 -21.71
N VAL A 753 29.25 -24.07 -20.87
CA VAL A 753 28.84 -23.63 -19.54
C VAL A 753 29.14 -22.14 -19.36
N GLY A 754 28.23 -21.39 -18.74
CA GLY A 754 28.43 -19.98 -18.43
C GLY A 754 29.52 -19.78 -17.36
N ALA A 755 30.49 -18.90 -17.63
CA ALA A 755 31.51 -18.54 -16.66
C ALA A 755 30.99 -17.45 -15.70
N VAL A 756 31.40 -17.53 -14.44
CA VAL A 756 30.96 -16.62 -13.38
C VAL A 756 31.80 -15.35 -13.35
N TRP A 757 31.17 -14.18 -13.48
CA TRP A 757 31.87 -12.90 -13.31
C TRP A 757 32.12 -12.57 -11.83
N GLN A 758 33.33 -12.13 -11.53
CA GLN A 758 33.73 -11.59 -10.25
C GLN A 758 34.39 -10.24 -10.43
N LYS A 759 33.78 -9.17 -9.92
CA LYS A 759 34.41 -7.85 -9.82
C LYS A 759 35.59 -7.93 -8.84
N GLY A 760 36.76 -7.47 -9.28
CA GLY A 760 37.98 -7.40 -8.48
C GLY A 760 38.23 -6.01 -7.90
N GLY A 761 37.81 -4.95 -8.59
CA GLY A 761 37.88 -3.59 -8.06
C GLY A 761 37.53 -2.52 -9.10
N GLU A 762 37.39 -1.29 -8.61
CA GLU A 762 37.06 -0.12 -9.40
C GLU A 762 37.78 1.13 -8.86
N ALA A 763 38.23 2.02 -9.75
CA ALA A 763 38.85 3.28 -9.37
C ALA A 763 38.74 4.34 -10.47
N ALA A 764 38.79 5.61 -10.07
CA ALA A 764 38.95 6.75 -10.98
C ALA A 764 40.42 7.22 -11.02
N THR A 765 40.92 7.58 -12.20
CA THR A 765 42.24 8.21 -12.34
C THR A 765 42.14 9.70 -12.01
N SER A 766 43.27 10.33 -11.67
CA SER A 766 43.32 11.80 -11.49
C SER A 766 43.00 12.59 -12.76
N ARG A 767 43.01 11.94 -13.93
CA ARG A 767 42.59 12.52 -15.21
C ARG A 767 41.06 12.49 -15.37
N GLY A 768 40.35 11.67 -14.60
CA GLY A 768 38.90 11.48 -14.66
C GLY A 768 38.46 10.19 -15.37
N ASP A 769 39.39 9.30 -15.75
CA ASP A 769 39.02 8.01 -16.36
C ASP A 769 38.49 7.07 -15.28
N GLN A 770 37.54 6.19 -15.61
CA GLN A 770 37.03 5.16 -14.71
C GLN A 770 37.53 3.79 -15.17
N VAL A 771 38.00 2.99 -14.22
CA VAL A 771 38.60 1.67 -14.49
C VAL A 771 37.93 0.64 -13.60
N ILE A 772 37.41 -0.42 -14.23
CA ILE A 772 36.86 -1.58 -13.54
C ILE A 772 37.67 -2.80 -13.96
N TRP A 773 37.98 -3.71 -13.04
CA TRP A 773 38.60 -4.98 -13.37
C TRP A 773 37.99 -6.12 -12.58
N GLY A 774 38.16 -7.34 -13.08
CA GLY A 774 37.67 -8.56 -12.47
C GLY A 774 38.07 -9.77 -13.30
N TYR A 775 37.38 -10.89 -13.07
CA TYR A 775 37.66 -12.14 -13.78
C TYR A 775 36.43 -13.03 -13.87
N PHE A 776 36.46 -13.92 -14.85
CA PHE A 776 35.55 -15.04 -15.03
C PHE A 776 36.20 -16.33 -14.54
N TYR A 777 35.41 -17.20 -13.93
CA TYR A 777 35.84 -18.55 -13.54
C TYR A 777 34.73 -19.57 -13.83
N ALA A 778 35.12 -20.82 -14.09
CA ALA A 778 34.20 -21.94 -14.24
C ALA A 778 33.72 -22.37 -12.85
N ASP A 779 32.41 -22.60 -12.70
CA ASP A 779 31.87 -23.04 -11.42
C ASP A 779 32.37 -24.46 -11.07
N PRO A 780 32.87 -24.70 -9.85
CA PRO A 780 33.05 -26.06 -9.33
C PRO A 780 31.82 -26.98 -9.48
N LYS A 781 30.60 -26.43 -9.54
CA LYS A 781 29.35 -27.18 -9.81
C LYS A 781 29.23 -27.65 -11.27
N ASP A 782 29.83 -26.91 -12.20
CA ASP A 782 29.79 -27.20 -13.64
C ASP A 782 30.93 -28.12 -14.06
N VAL A 783 32.12 -27.93 -13.50
CA VAL A 783 33.31 -28.70 -13.80
C VAL A 783 34.14 -28.92 -12.55
N SER A 784 34.69 -30.12 -12.40
CA SER A 784 35.44 -30.52 -11.19
C SER A 784 36.71 -29.69 -10.92
N TRP A 785 37.22 -29.00 -11.94
CA TRP A 785 38.38 -28.12 -11.88
C TRP A 785 38.02 -26.64 -11.74
N GLY A 786 36.73 -26.30 -11.81
CA GLY A 786 36.24 -24.93 -11.65
C GLY A 786 36.51 -24.43 -10.25
N SER A 787 36.95 -23.17 -10.12
CA SER A 787 37.25 -22.57 -8.82
C SER A 787 37.35 -21.06 -8.93
N ARG A 788 36.74 -20.35 -7.98
CA ARG A 788 36.88 -18.88 -7.84
C ARG A 788 38.34 -18.46 -7.65
N GLN A 789 39.15 -19.32 -7.04
CA GLN A 789 40.59 -19.10 -6.81
C GLN A 789 41.46 -19.50 -8.01
N ASN A 790 40.88 -20.07 -9.07
CA ASN A 790 41.54 -20.41 -10.32
C ASN A 790 40.81 -19.77 -11.51
N PRO A 791 40.98 -18.46 -11.76
CA PRO A 791 40.24 -17.77 -12.81
C PRO A 791 40.59 -18.26 -14.22
N ASP A 792 39.58 -18.28 -15.08
CA ASP A 792 39.67 -18.78 -16.45
C ASP A 792 39.87 -17.67 -17.49
N LEU A 793 39.50 -16.45 -17.13
CA LEU A 793 39.63 -15.25 -17.97
C LEU A 793 39.64 -14.00 -17.09
N PHE A 794 40.61 -13.11 -17.26
CA PHE A 794 40.61 -11.80 -16.62
C PHE A 794 40.06 -10.73 -17.55
N MET A 795 39.43 -9.71 -16.96
CA MET A 795 38.89 -8.58 -17.70
C MET A 795 39.24 -7.24 -17.05
N LYS A 796 39.52 -6.25 -17.88
CA LYS A 796 39.68 -4.84 -17.50
C LYS A 796 38.87 -3.97 -18.44
N ILE A 797 38.04 -3.12 -17.87
CA ILE A 797 37.24 -2.11 -18.55
C ILE A 797 37.83 -0.74 -18.25
N TRP A 798 37.99 0.08 -19.28
CA TRP A 798 38.48 1.44 -19.16
C TRP A 798 37.50 2.39 -19.86
N PHE A 799 36.87 3.26 -19.08
CA PHE A 799 36.09 4.39 -19.57
C PHE A 799 36.99 5.62 -19.56
N ASP A 800 37.41 6.07 -20.74
CA ASP A 800 38.25 7.25 -20.83
C ASP A 800 37.43 8.54 -20.77
N VAL A 801 38.08 9.64 -20.38
CA VAL A 801 37.45 10.97 -20.31
C VAL A 801 36.97 11.52 -21.66
N SER A 802 37.34 10.90 -22.78
CA SER A 802 36.85 11.27 -24.11
C SER A 802 35.56 10.54 -24.51
N GLY A 803 35.09 9.61 -23.67
CA GLY A 803 33.91 8.78 -23.93
C GLY A 803 34.23 7.48 -24.68
N ARG A 804 35.51 7.10 -24.83
CA ARG A 804 35.89 5.79 -25.39
C ARG A 804 35.88 4.73 -24.29
N THR A 805 35.28 3.59 -24.58
CA THR A 805 35.26 2.42 -23.70
C THR A 805 36.12 1.29 -24.28
N ASP A 806 37.12 0.85 -23.51
CA ASP A 806 37.95 -0.30 -23.87
C ASP A 806 37.62 -1.50 -22.95
N VAL A 807 37.07 -2.57 -23.53
CA VAL A 807 36.81 -3.85 -22.84
C VAL A 807 37.92 -4.82 -23.20
N ASN A 808 38.79 -5.14 -22.25
CA ASN A 808 39.98 -5.95 -22.49
C ASN A 808 39.88 -7.30 -21.77
N PHE A 809 39.95 -8.38 -22.55
CA PHE A 809 40.03 -9.75 -22.07
C PHE A 809 41.49 -10.23 -22.10
N PHE A 810 42.00 -10.81 -21.02
CA PHE A 810 43.38 -11.31 -20.94
C PHE A 810 43.51 -12.51 -20.01
N HIS A 811 44.61 -13.24 -20.15
CA HIS A 811 44.90 -14.45 -19.35
C HIS A 811 43.79 -15.51 -19.45
N VAL A 812 43.43 -15.89 -20.68
CA VAL A 812 42.52 -17.01 -20.94
C VAL A 812 43.27 -18.33 -20.69
N SER A 813 42.80 -19.13 -19.74
CA SER A 813 43.47 -20.38 -19.33
C SER A 813 42.75 -21.66 -19.79
N VAL A 814 41.59 -21.53 -20.44
CA VAL A 814 40.80 -22.64 -21.01
C VAL A 814 40.92 -22.73 -22.54
N PRO A 815 40.82 -23.94 -23.14
CA PRO A 815 41.08 -24.14 -24.57
C PRO A 815 40.04 -23.50 -25.50
N HIS A 816 38.79 -23.43 -25.07
CA HIS A 816 37.68 -22.91 -25.86
C HIS A 816 36.74 -22.10 -24.98
N ILE A 817 36.80 -20.77 -25.14
CA ILE A 817 35.94 -19.81 -24.44
C ILE A 817 35.40 -18.81 -25.46
N GLU A 818 34.12 -18.51 -25.35
CA GLU A 818 33.47 -17.41 -26.05
C GLU A 818 33.30 -16.26 -25.08
N VAL A 819 33.66 -15.05 -25.50
CA VAL A 819 33.46 -13.84 -24.71
C VAL A 819 32.59 -12.89 -25.51
N SER A 820 31.67 -12.22 -24.84
CA SER A 820 30.79 -11.23 -25.44
C SER A 820 30.77 -9.99 -24.57
N SER A 821 30.67 -8.84 -25.21
CA SER A 821 30.42 -7.57 -24.55
C SER A 821 29.53 -6.73 -25.43
N ASP A 822 28.60 -6.01 -24.84
CA ASP A 822 27.72 -5.08 -25.53
C ASP A 822 27.70 -3.75 -24.77
N TYR A 823 27.82 -2.65 -25.50
CA TYR A 823 27.94 -1.30 -24.95
C TYR A 823 26.98 -0.38 -25.68
N LYS A 824 26.12 0.33 -24.94
CA LYS A 824 25.13 1.25 -25.50
C LYS A 824 25.77 2.42 -26.26
#